data_AF-A0A5P2CCL0-F1
#
_entry.id   AF-A0A5P2CCL0-F1
#
_cell.length_a   1.000
_cell.length_b   1.000
_cell.length_c   1.000
_cell.angle_alpha   90.00
_cell.angle_beta   90.00
_cell.angle_gamma   90.00
#
_symmetry.space_group_name_H-M   'P 1'
#
loop_
_entity.id
_entity.type
_entity.pdbx_description
1 polymer ?
#
loop_
_entity_poly.entity_id
_entity_poly.type
_entity_poly.pdbx_seq_one_letter_code
_entity_poly.pdbx_strand_id
1 'polypeptide(L)'
;MTEPADIRVIGFDLGHGETALASVQADRTTQPELLDLPGSRGRRHISAVLDHSSEGVLIGESAITARQGSPYLGFKSPELELPEVGTPLRLFVSRIVADVLETSPPRPGQELRWVFGTPSGWPRETRERYAEILGELCPGQVEIVSESRAALLYARDSGEVAGSALQVTGSVLIVDNGASTQDYTYVSEHSGRPLDHGNIRLGAALIDKEICRRLVLRSPQRKLLEKIIAVSPAEARYLEYLCRRAKEEFFRTDQQQLAVNPKSRIGVMDSVEADDGEEVLVDIRLSYTDMQEVLDSPRTELGGLSWREAFRQDLAAALGNLPAPADLVLLTGGPSRMDFVRAIARELVDDPDRVALGREPEFAIARGLALAGRTSVRTAGFREEIADLLRGGAVEEIAREHLPELARALGAAVAGGVTERHVLPAFRRWREREYVTLQDMAERVAAGVDAELKDPADPRLKQVIADWQNGIAPELEQLTRPLAERWRLAAHALELPEVTVTGSGEFTVRVDMGAATDIVENVARVVNVAIATVVATVLFGTGTALIATTGPFAVLVTFGFILWGLSVGKDEVMRRMRTADIPMWVRHARSEAALASKLRGKAASTEAELAQKMAEQFLTETGETLVHDVSAAISAQLTALADEAALEIS
;
A
#
# COMPACT_ATOMS: atom_id res chain seq x y z
N MET A 1 4.52 -24.57 1.06
CA MET A 1 5.52 -23.61 0.57
C MET A 1 5.38 -23.53 -0.94
N THR A 2 4.57 -22.59 -1.42
CA THR A 2 4.46 -22.26 -2.84
C THR A 2 5.58 -21.29 -3.16
N GLU A 3 6.38 -21.57 -4.19
CA GLU A 3 7.24 -20.54 -4.77
C GLU A 3 6.35 -19.38 -5.23
N PRO A 4 6.83 -18.11 -5.16
CA PRO A 4 6.08 -16.99 -5.71
C PRO A 4 5.72 -17.33 -7.16
N ALA A 5 4.43 -17.20 -7.50
CA ALA A 5 3.93 -17.58 -8.81
C ALA A 5 4.80 -16.98 -9.92
N ASP A 6 5.19 -17.80 -10.91
CA ASP A 6 5.93 -17.35 -12.09
C ASP A 6 5.02 -16.45 -12.93
N ILE A 7 4.95 -15.17 -12.54
CA ILE A 7 4.11 -14.16 -13.17
C ILE A 7 5.01 -13.21 -13.96
N ARG A 8 4.80 -13.19 -15.27
CA ARG A 8 5.34 -12.15 -16.14
C ARG A 8 4.35 -10.99 -16.23
N VAL A 9 4.82 -9.82 -15.81
CA VAL A 9 4.06 -8.58 -15.91
C VAL A 9 4.45 -7.88 -17.21
N ILE A 10 3.44 -7.43 -17.96
CA ILE A 10 3.60 -6.67 -19.20
C ILE A 10 2.93 -5.30 -19.01
N GLY A 11 3.74 -4.25 -18.90
CA GLY A 11 3.28 -2.87 -18.94
C GLY A 11 2.98 -2.46 -20.38
N PHE A 12 1.75 -2.07 -20.65
CA PHE A 12 1.24 -1.69 -21.97
C PHE A 12 0.83 -0.22 -21.94
N ASP A 13 1.70 0.63 -22.47
CA ASP A 13 1.42 2.04 -22.68
C ASP A 13 0.78 2.23 -24.06
N LEU A 14 -0.56 2.16 -24.12
CA LEU A 14 -1.32 2.50 -25.32
C LEU A 14 -1.46 4.02 -25.37
N GLY A 15 -0.54 4.73 -26.01
CA GLY A 15 -0.69 6.18 -26.20
C GLY A 15 -1.57 6.51 -27.41
N HIS A 16 -2.05 7.75 -27.48
CA HIS A 16 -2.79 8.23 -28.65
C HIS A 16 -1.91 8.27 -29.91
N GLY A 17 -0.65 8.67 -29.77
CA GLY A 17 0.27 8.78 -30.92
C GLY A 17 1.18 7.57 -31.11
N GLU A 18 1.64 6.98 -30.02
CA GLU A 18 2.61 5.88 -29.99
C GLU A 18 2.21 4.90 -28.89
N THR A 19 2.60 3.65 -29.05
CA THR A 19 2.45 2.57 -28.08
C THR A 19 3.82 1.99 -27.76
N ALA A 20 4.09 1.74 -26.48
CA ALA A 20 5.27 1.03 -26.03
C ALA A 20 4.90 -0.07 -25.02
N LEU A 21 5.70 -1.14 -24.99
CA LEU A 21 5.52 -2.24 -24.05
C LEU A 21 6.82 -2.50 -23.30
N ALA A 22 6.69 -2.79 -22.00
CA ALA A 22 7.78 -3.28 -21.17
C ALA A 22 7.35 -4.55 -20.46
N SER A 23 8.28 -5.45 -20.15
CA SER A 23 8.00 -6.64 -19.37
C SER A 23 8.98 -6.83 -18.23
N VAL A 24 8.49 -7.39 -17.13
CA VAL A 24 9.30 -7.72 -15.95
C VAL A 24 8.77 -8.99 -15.30
N GLN A 25 9.65 -9.76 -14.69
CA GLN A 25 9.24 -10.89 -13.86
C GLN A 25 8.92 -10.41 -12.45
N ALA A 26 7.79 -10.85 -11.89
CA ALA A 26 7.31 -10.34 -10.61
C ALA A 26 8.28 -10.67 -9.44
N ASP A 27 8.93 -11.83 -9.50
CA ASP A 27 9.89 -12.33 -8.51
C ASP A 27 11.29 -11.69 -8.64
N ARG A 28 11.59 -10.99 -9.75
CA ARG A 28 12.92 -10.40 -10.02
C ARG A 28 13.00 -8.91 -9.73
N THR A 29 14.19 -8.44 -9.35
CA THR A 29 14.52 -7.01 -9.15
C THR A 29 15.15 -6.36 -10.37
N THR A 30 15.14 -7.04 -11.52
CA THR A 30 15.63 -6.45 -12.76
C THR A 30 14.77 -5.27 -13.18
N GLN A 31 15.37 -4.31 -13.87
CA GLN A 31 14.64 -3.23 -14.54
C GLN A 31 13.68 -3.83 -15.60
N PRO A 32 12.51 -3.22 -15.85
CA PRO A 32 11.63 -3.65 -16.92
C PRO A 32 12.32 -3.55 -18.29
N GLU A 33 12.23 -4.62 -19.06
CA GLU A 33 12.81 -4.70 -20.39
C GLU A 33 11.78 -4.28 -21.44
N LEU A 34 12.18 -3.40 -22.36
CA LEU A 34 11.31 -3.00 -23.47
C LEU A 34 11.15 -4.14 -24.46
N LEU A 35 9.91 -4.38 -24.88
CA LEU A 35 9.61 -5.38 -25.89
C LEU A 35 9.86 -4.80 -27.28
N ASP A 36 10.63 -5.52 -28.09
CA ASP A 36 10.85 -5.21 -29.50
C ASP A 36 10.01 -6.17 -30.35
N LEU A 37 8.85 -5.68 -30.81
CA LEU A 37 7.87 -6.48 -31.53
C LEU A 37 7.93 -6.19 -33.05
N PRO A 38 7.44 -7.10 -33.90
CA PRO A 38 7.35 -6.88 -35.35
C PRO A 38 6.67 -5.56 -35.71
N GLY A 39 7.30 -4.77 -36.59
CA GLY A 39 6.77 -3.47 -37.03
C GLY A 39 6.97 -2.34 -36.02
N SER A 40 7.67 -2.57 -34.90
CA SER A 40 8.12 -1.49 -34.01
C SER A 40 9.30 -0.74 -34.64
N ARG A 41 9.40 0.56 -34.35
CA ARG A 41 10.57 1.38 -34.74
C ARG A 41 11.22 1.96 -33.50
N GLY A 42 12.37 1.39 -33.14
CA GLY A 42 13.01 1.69 -31.87
C GLY A 42 12.10 1.32 -30.69
N ARG A 43 11.46 0.14 -30.74
CA ARG A 43 10.62 -0.43 -29.66
C ARG A 43 9.33 0.34 -29.38
N ARG A 44 8.85 1.11 -30.37
CA ARG A 44 7.59 1.86 -30.34
C ARG A 44 6.78 1.53 -31.56
N HIS A 45 5.47 1.40 -31.37
CA HIS A 45 4.52 1.30 -32.46
C HIS A 45 3.82 2.62 -32.62
N ILE A 46 3.58 3.03 -33.86
CA ILE A 46 2.59 4.08 -34.09
C ILE A 46 1.23 3.50 -33.71
N SER A 47 0.41 4.27 -32.99
CA SER A 47 -0.94 3.84 -32.61
C SER A 47 -1.88 3.97 -33.82
N ALA A 48 -1.66 3.09 -34.79
CA ALA A 48 -2.38 3.00 -36.06
C ALA A 48 -2.75 1.54 -36.35
N VAL A 49 -3.94 1.33 -36.92
CA VAL A 49 -4.43 0.00 -37.28
C VAL A 49 -5.29 0.05 -38.53
N LEU A 50 -5.19 -0.98 -39.34
CA LEU A 50 -5.95 -1.17 -40.57
C LEU A 50 -6.37 -2.63 -40.68
N ASP A 51 -7.66 -2.87 -40.88
CA ASP A 51 -8.17 -4.18 -41.29
C ASP A 51 -8.03 -4.30 -42.81
N HIS A 52 -6.95 -4.93 -43.27
CA HIS A 52 -6.60 -5.03 -44.67
C HIS A 52 -7.21 -6.28 -45.31
N SER A 53 -7.83 -6.11 -46.47
CA SER A 53 -8.63 -7.17 -47.12
C SER A 53 -7.83 -8.41 -47.50
N SER A 54 -6.54 -8.28 -47.80
CA SER A 54 -5.67 -9.40 -48.19
C SER A 54 -4.58 -9.77 -47.18
N GLU A 55 -4.23 -8.85 -46.28
CA GLU A 55 -3.10 -9.03 -45.34
C GLU A 55 -3.55 -9.18 -43.89
N GLY A 56 -4.86 -9.07 -43.63
CA GLY A 56 -5.43 -9.09 -42.30
C GLY A 56 -5.15 -7.80 -41.53
N VAL A 57 -5.07 -7.91 -40.20
CA VAL A 57 -4.87 -6.75 -39.33
C VAL A 57 -3.42 -6.27 -39.40
N LEU A 58 -3.23 -5.10 -39.99
CA LEU A 58 -1.98 -4.35 -40.02
C LEU A 58 -1.97 -3.32 -38.89
N ILE A 59 -0.81 -3.13 -38.26
CA ILE A 59 -0.61 -2.14 -37.19
C ILE A 59 0.63 -1.28 -37.45
N GLY A 60 0.74 -0.15 -36.75
CA GLY A 60 1.94 0.68 -36.78
C GLY A 60 2.18 1.33 -38.15
N GLU A 61 3.46 1.42 -38.54
CA GLU A 61 3.84 1.98 -39.84
C GLU A 61 3.20 1.21 -41.00
N SER A 62 3.11 -0.13 -40.91
CA SER A 62 2.53 -0.97 -41.96
C SER A 62 1.07 -0.63 -42.27
N ALA A 63 0.27 -0.29 -41.23
CA ALA A 63 -1.12 0.15 -41.43
C ALA A 63 -1.20 1.47 -42.21
N ILE A 64 -0.23 2.36 -42.00
CA ILE A 64 -0.18 3.69 -42.63
C ILE A 64 0.37 3.58 -44.07
N THR A 65 1.41 2.76 -44.28
CA THR A 65 2.09 2.62 -45.58
C THR A 65 1.37 1.70 -46.56
N ALA A 66 0.37 0.94 -46.11
CA ALA A 66 -0.42 0.08 -47.00
C ALA A 66 -1.15 0.89 -48.10
N ARG A 67 -1.48 2.16 -47.84
CA ARG A 67 -2.14 3.11 -48.76
C ARG A 67 -3.43 2.57 -49.42
N GLN A 68 -3.99 1.47 -48.91
CA GLN A 68 -5.22 0.83 -49.36
C GLN A 68 -6.15 0.64 -48.16
N GLY A 69 -7.35 1.22 -48.24
CA GLY A 69 -8.30 1.27 -47.11
C GLY A 69 -8.13 2.54 -46.28
N SER A 70 -8.77 2.60 -45.11
CA SER A 70 -8.76 3.78 -44.24
C SER A 70 -8.21 3.40 -42.86
N PRO A 71 -6.90 3.62 -42.61
CA PRO A 71 -6.33 3.29 -41.32
C PRO A 71 -6.90 4.20 -40.23
N TYR A 72 -7.14 3.63 -39.05
CA TYR A 72 -7.44 4.39 -37.85
C TYR A 72 -6.12 4.85 -37.23
N LEU A 73 -6.03 6.13 -36.87
CA LEU A 73 -4.89 6.72 -36.18
C LEU A 73 -5.41 7.45 -34.94
N GLY A 74 -4.70 7.33 -33.82
CA GLY A 74 -5.05 8.10 -32.63
C GLY A 74 -6.46 7.83 -32.12
N PHE A 75 -6.80 6.55 -32.01
CA PHE A 75 -8.16 6.15 -31.64
C PHE A 75 -8.40 6.09 -30.12
N LYS A 76 -7.36 6.18 -29.26
CA LYS A 76 -7.56 6.15 -27.80
C LYS A 76 -8.35 7.38 -27.35
N SER A 77 -9.51 7.13 -26.74
CA SER A 77 -10.50 8.12 -26.30
C SER A 77 -11.38 7.53 -25.18
N PRO A 78 -11.94 8.34 -24.26
CA PRO A 78 -12.90 7.86 -23.27
C PRO A 78 -14.24 7.40 -23.89
N GLU A 79 -14.50 7.73 -25.15
CA GLU A 79 -15.74 7.41 -25.89
C GLU A 79 -15.70 5.97 -26.46
N LEU A 80 -15.46 4.98 -25.59
CA LEU A 80 -15.16 3.59 -25.96
C LEU A 80 -16.25 2.87 -26.77
N GLU A 81 -17.50 3.33 -26.67
CA GLU A 81 -18.65 2.75 -27.38
C GLU A 81 -18.75 3.23 -28.84
N LEU A 82 -18.02 4.29 -29.22
CA LEU A 82 -17.98 4.75 -30.60
C LEU A 82 -17.21 3.75 -31.47
N PRO A 83 -17.75 3.33 -32.63
CA PRO A 83 -17.07 2.39 -33.52
C PRO A 83 -15.66 2.82 -33.94
N GLU A 84 -15.44 4.13 -34.14
CA GLU A 84 -14.15 4.74 -34.48
C GLU A 84 -13.11 4.71 -33.36
N VAL A 85 -13.51 4.35 -32.13
CA VAL A 85 -12.65 4.18 -30.95
C VAL A 85 -12.53 2.70 -30.60
N GLY A 86 -13.67 2.03 -30.36
CA GLY A 86 -13.71 0.66 -29.86
C GLY A 86 -13.20 -0.37 -30.86
N THR A 87 -13.53 -0.24 -32.16
CA THR A 87 -13.09 -1.17 -33.21
C THR A 87 -11.58 -1.16 -33.38
N PRO A 88 -10.93 -0.02 -33.65
CA PRO A 88 -9.48 -0.01 -33.80
C PRO A 88 -8.75 -0.36 -32.50
N LEU A 89 -9.29 -0.03 -31.33
CA LEU A 89 -8.71 -0.45 -30.05
C LEU A 89 -8.64 -1.97 -29.95
N ARG A 90 -9.75 -2.67 -30.25
CA ARG A 90 -9.81 -4.14 -30.24
C ARG A 90 -8.85 -4.75 -31.26
N LEU A 91 -8.86 -4.27 -32.50
CA LEU A 91 -7.97 -4.76 -33.55
C LEU A 91 -6.49 -4.59 -33.20
N PHE A 92 -6.10 -3.38 -32.76
CA PHE A 92 -4.71 -3.05 -32.45
C PHE A 92 -4.19 -3.84 -31.25
N VAL A 93 -4.94 -3.86 -30.14
CA VAL A 93 -4.52 -4.59 -28.93
C VAL A 93 -4.46 -6.09 -29.21
N SER A 94 -5.45 -6.67 -29.90
CA SER A 94 -5.43 -8.11 -30.24
C SER A 94 -4.20 -8.49 -31.05
N ARG A 95 -3.83 -7.64 -32.03
CA ARG A 95 -2.64 -7.88 -32.86
C ARG A 95 -1.36 -7.78 -32.06
N ILE A 96 -1.19 -6.75 -31.23
CA ILE A 96 0.00 -6.61 -30.36
C ILE A 96 0.09 -7.78 -29.38
N VAL A 97 -1.02 -8.20 -28.76
CA VAL A 97 -1.05 -9.36 -27.86
C VAL A 97 -0.59 -10.62 -28.58
N ALA A 98 -1.10 -10.87 -29.80
CA ALA A 98 -0.62 -11.98 -30.62
C ALA A 98 0.89 -11.89 -30.89
N ASP A 99 1.38 -10.72 -31.31
CA ASP A 99 2.81 -10.51 -31.59
C ASP A 99 3.70 -10.75 -30.35
N VAL A 100 3.24 -10.36 -29.15
CA VAL A 100 3.94 -10.64 -27.88
C VAL A 100 4.01 -12.14 -27.62
N LEU A 101 2.89 -12.85 -27.78
CA LEU A 101 2.80 -14.30 -27.53
C LEU A 101 3.60 -15.11 -28.55
N GLU A 102 3.69 -14.65 -29.79
CA GLU A 102 4.49 -15.28 -30.84
C GLU A 102 5.99 -15.02 -30.66
N THR A 103 6.37 -13.78 -30.33
CA THR A 103 7.79 -13.38 -30.19
C THR A 103 8.39 -13.91 -28.89
N SER A 104 7.59 -13.96 -27.82
CA SER A 104 8.04 -14.30 -26.48
C SER A 104 6.97 -15.11 -25.73
N PRO A 105 6.72 -16.37 -26.15
CA PRO A 105 5.67 -17.19 -25.56
C PRO A 105 5.90 -17.42 -24.07
N PRO A 106 4.82 -17.44 -23.25
CA PRO A 106 4.94 -17.75 -21.83
C PRO A 106 5.50 -19.16 -21.62
N ARG A 107 6.30 -19.34 -20.58
CA ARG A 107 6.79 -20.66 -20.17
C ARG A 107 5.61 -21.54 -19.69
N PRO A 108 5.73 -22.87 -19.74
CA PRO A 108 4.71 -23.75 -19.16
C PRO A 108 4.46 -23.40 -17.69
N GLY A 109 3.20 -23.08 -17.35
CA GLY A 109 2.81 -22.68 -15.99
C GLY A 109 3.09 -21.21 -15.64
N GLN A 110 3.68 -20.42 -16.53
CA GLN A 110 3.86 -18.98 -16.33
C GLN A 110 2.55 -18.23 -16.59
N GLU A 111 2.12 -17.47 -15.60
CA GLU A 111 0.98 -16.59 -15.70
C GLU A 111 1.36 -15.24 -16.31
N LEU A 112 0.40 -14.62 -17.01
CA LEU A 112 0.56 -13.30 -17.59
C LEU A 112 -0.33 -12.30 -16.85
N ARG A 113 0.25 -11.14 -16.54
CA ARG A 113 -0.49 -9.97 -16.06
C ARG A 113 -0.20 -8.79 -16.98
N TRP A 114 -1.24 -8.21 -17.54
CA TRP A 114 -1.18 -7.04 -18.41
C TRP A 114 -1.60 -5.79 -17.63
N VAL A 115 -0.78 -4.75 -17.67
CA VAL A 115 -1.02 -3.50 -16.96
C VAL A 115 -1.13 -2.38 -17.97
N PHE A 116 -2.32 -1.83 -18.15
CA PHE A 116 -2.59 -0.79 -19.14
C PHE A 116 -2.61 0.60 -18.50
N GLY A 117 -2.00 1.55 -19.20
CA GLY A 117 -2.03 2.97 -18.86
C GLY A 117 -3.38 3.62 -19.20
N THR A 118 -3.92 4.40 -18.27
CA THR A 118 -5.08 5.27 -18.51
C THR A 118 -4.77 6.73 -18.16
N PRO A 119 -5.31 7.70 -18.93
CA PRO A 119 -5.23 9.10 -18.55
C PRO A 119 -5.89 9.37 -17.18
N SER A 120 -5.27 10.23 -16.39
CA SER A 120 -5.72 10.53 -15.02
C SER A 120 -7.08 11.24 -14.96
N GLY A 121 -7.50 11.89 -16.05
CA GLY A 121 -8.80 12.55 -16.19
C GLY A 121 -9.99 11.64 -16.54
N TRP A 122 -9.76 10.36 -16.89
CA TRP A 122 -10.87 9.46 -17.25
C TRP A 122 -11.75 9.11 -16.03
N PRO A 123 -13.10 9.19 -16.14
CA PRO A 123 -14.00 8.76 -15.09
C PRO A 123 -13.82 7.29 -14.71
N ARG A 124 -14.16 6.94 -13.47
CA ARG A 124 -14.05 5.57 -12.96
C ARG A 124 -14.83 4.56 -13.82
N GLU A 125 -16.06 4.88 -14.19
CA GLU A 125 -16.90 4.02 -15.05
C GLU A 125 -16.23 3.74 -16.41
N THR A 126 -15.61 4.76 -17.01
CA THR A 126 -14.87 4.60 -18.27
C THR A 126 -13.65 3.69 -18.11
N ARG A 127 -12.94 3.78 -16.98
CA ARG A 127 -11.79 2.89 -16.68
C ARG A 127 -12.22 1.45 -16.45
N GLU A 128 -13.33 1.23 -15.75
CA GLU A 128 -13.91 -0.10 -15.54
C GLU A 128 -14.31 -0.72 -16.88
N ARG A 129 -14.99 0.05 -17.74
CA ARG A 129 -15.34 -0.40 -19.09
C ARG A 129 -14.12 -0.69 -19.96
N TYR A 130 -13.08 0.14 -19.86
CA TYR A 130 -11.82 -0.10 -20.55
C TYR A 130 -11.16 -1.41 -20.10
N ALA A 131 -11.15 -1.69 -18.79
CA ALA A 131 -10.65 -2.93 -18.22
C ALA A 131 -11.42 -4.17 -18.73
N GLU A 132 -12.75 -4.09 -18.80
CA GLU A 132 -13.59 -5.16 -19.35
C GLU A 132 -13.21 -5.49 -20.80
N ILE A 133 -13.13 -4.47 -21.66
CA ILE A 133 -12.76 -4.65 -23.07
C ILE A 133 -11.38 -5.30 -23.17
N LEU A 134 -10.39 -4.81 -22.41
CA LEU A 134 -9.03 -5.35 -22.45
C LEU A 134 -8.94 -6.78 -21.89
N GLY A 135 -9.74 -7.11 -20.88
CA GLY A 135 -9.85 -8.46 -20.31
C GLY A 135 -10.40 -9.49 -21.30
N GLU A 136 -11.21 -9.08 -22.27
CA GLU A 136 -11.66 -9.94 -23.37
C GLU A 136 -10.54 -10.24 -24.39
N LEU A 137 -9.55 -9.34 -24.52
CA LEU A 137 -8.50 -9.41 -25.55
C LEU A 137 -7.20 -10.04 -25.05
N CYS A 138 -6.90 -9.91 -23.77
CA CYS A 138 -5.62 -10.30 -23.19
C CYS A 138 -5.74 -11.60 -22.41
N PRO A 139 -4.90 -12.62 -22.68
CA PRO A 139 -4.88 -13.81 -21.83
C PRO A 139 -4.27 -13.48 -20.46
N GLY A 140 -4.85 -14.04 -19.40
CA GLY A 140 -4.40 -13.81 -18.03
C GLY A 140 -5.14 -12.64 -17.37
N GLN A 141 -4.47 -11.96 -16.44
CA GLN A 141 -5.07 -10.88 -15.67
C GLN A 141 -4.82 -9.51 -16.30
N VAL A 142 -5.79 -8.61 -16.20
CA VAL A 142 -5.69 -7.22 -16.67
C VAL A 142 -5.84 -6.27 -15.48
N GLU A 143 -4.93 -5.31 -15.40
CA GLU A 143 -4.92 -4.23 -14.41
C GLU A 143 -4.86 -2.88 -15.12
N ILE A 144 -5.60 -1.89 -14.63
CA ILE A 144 -5.57 -0.51 -15.15
C ILE A 144 -4.86 0.38 -14.13
N VAL A 145 -3.83 1.10 -14.58
CA VAL A 145 -3.06 2.02 -13.75
C VAL A 145 -2.99 3.38 -14.45
N SER A 146 -3.08 4.48 -13.69
CA SER A 146 -2.94 5.80 -14.29
C SER A 146 -1.52 6.02 -14.84
N GLU A 147 -1.41 6.63 -16.02
CA GLU A 147 -0.14 6.89 -16.69
C GLU A 147 0.80 7.73 -15.82
N SER A 148 0.25 8.73 -15.11
CA SER A 148 1.02 9.55 -14.17
C SER A 148 1.55 8.79 -12.96
N ARG A 149 0.81 7.80 -12.43
CA ARG A 149 1.30 6.93 -11.35
C ARG A 149 2.44 6.06 -11.87
N ALA A 150 2.30 5.50 -13.06
CA ALA A 150 3.35 4.73 -13.71
C ALA A 150 4.62 5.57 -13.90
N ALA A 151 4.50 6.78 -14.44
CA ALA A 151 5.62 7.69 -14.62
C ALA A 151 6.36 8.00 -13.31
N LEU A 152 5.62 8.23 -12.21
CA LEU A 152 6.22 8.44 -10.89
C LEU A 152 7.00 7.22 -10.40
N LEU A 153 6.40 6.03 -10.48
CA LEU A 153 7.02 4.78 -10.04
C LEU A 153 8.33 4.54 -10.79
N TYR A 154 8.34 4.77 -12.10
CA TYR A 154 9.57 4.67 -12.89
C TYR A 154 10.62 5.72 -12.50
N ALA A 155 10.21 6.97 -12.26
CA ALA A 155 11.13 8.02 -11.84
C ALA A 155 11.80 7.71 -10.48
N ARG A 156 11.04 7.13 -9.54
CA ARG A 156 11.55 6.66 -8.24
C ARG A 156 12.51 5.48 -8.40
N ASP A 157 12.15 4.46 -9.18
CA ASP A 157 12.90 3.21 -9.33
C ASP A 157 14.18 3.37 -10.19
N SER A 158 14.14 4.18 -11.24
CA SER A 158 15.27 4.38 -12.18
C SER A 158 16.45 5.15 -11.58
N GLY A 159 16.26 5.80 -10.43
CA GLY A 159 17.26 6.69 -9.85
C GLY A 159 17.61 7.87 -10.76
N GLU A 160 16.80 8.19 -11.79
CA GLU A 160 16.99 9.38 -12.63
C GLU A 160 16.90 10.69 -11.80
N VAL A 161 16.29 10.62 -10.62
CA VAL A 161 16.24 11.69 -9.63
C VAL A 161 17.48 11.73 -8.71
N ALA A 162 18.31 10.68 -8.67
CA ALA A 162 19.46 10.52 -7.77
C ALA A 162 20.66 11.44 -8.07
N GLY A 163 20.53 12.36 -9.04
CA GLY A 163 21.47 13.46 -9.29
C GLY A 163 21.07 14.79 -8.65
N SER A 164 19.84 14.91 -8.14
CA SER A 164 19.38 16.05 -7.33
C SER A 164 19.30 15.59 -5.87
N ALA A 165 19.69 16.43 -4.92
CA ALA A 165 19.76 16.11 -3.49
C ALA A 165 18.39 15.85 -2.81
N LEU A 166 17.35 15.53 -3.58
CA LEU A 166 16.00 15.26 -3.13
C LEU A 166 15.74 13.77 -3.25
N GLN A 167 15.79 13.07 -2.11
CA GLN A 167 15.01 11.85 -1.97
C GLN A 167 13.57 12.18 -2.39
N VAL A 168 12.95 11.36 -3.24
CA VAL A 168 11.57 11.52 -3.75
C VAL A 168 10.54 11.20 -2.64
N THR A 169 10.84 11.61 -1.42
CA THR A 169 9.91 11.74 -0.29
C THR A 169 9.11 13.05 -0.41
N GLY A 170 9.64 14.02 -1.17
CA GLY A 170 8.98 15.28 -1.49
C GLY A 170 7.88 15.17 -2.57
N SER A 171 7.29 16.32 -2.87
CA SER A 171 6.24 16.51 -3.85
C SER A 171 6.77 16.59 -5.30
N VAL A 172 6.07 15.97 -6.25
CA VAL A 172 6.44 15.92 -7.66
C VAL A 172 5.30 16.42 -8.55
N LEU A 173 5.59 17.35 -9.45
CA LEU A 173 4.71 17.68 -10.58
C LEU A 173 5.18 16.92 -11.81
N ILE A 174 4.34 16.04 -12.32
CA ILE A 174 4.57 15.30 -13.57
C ILE A 174 3.87 16.08 -14.69
N VAL A 175 4.64 16.44 -15.71
CA VAL A 175 4.17 17.12 -16.92
C VAL A 175 4.30 16.14 -18.08
N ASP A 176 3.19 15.51 -18.46
CA ASP A 176 3.16 14.59 -19.59
C ASP A 176 2.78 15.32 -20.87
N ASN A 177 3.76 15.47 -21.76
CA ASN A 177 3.56 16.09 -23.06
C ASN A 177 3.26 15.01 -24.09
N GLY A 178 1.97 14.82 -24.38
CA GLY A 178 1.49 13.83 -25.33
C GLY A 178 1.36 14.34 -26.78
N ALA A 179 1.02 13.41 -27.67
CA ALA A 179 0.75 13.72 -29.06
C ALA A 179 -0.57 14.51 -29.23
N SER A 180 -1.62 14.16 -28.50
CA SER A 180 -2.94 14.81 -28.55
C SER A 180 -3.19 15.75 -27.38
N THR A 181 -2.64 15.43 -26.21
CA THR A 181 -2.93 16.12 -24.95
C THR A 181 -1.69 16.50 -24.17
N GLN A 182 -1.88 17.39 -23.21
CA GLN A 182 -0.94 17.65 -22.12
C GLN A 182 -1.64 17.40 -20.80
N ASP A 183 -0.98 16.67 -19.92
CA ASP A 183 -1.56 16.22 -18.66
C ASP A 183 -0.61 16.53 -17.49
N TYR A 184 -1.16 17.05 -16.40
CA TYR A 184 -0.41 17.48 -15.24
C TYR A 184 -0.91 16.74 -14.01
N THR A 185 0.02 16.11 -13.28
CA THR A 185 -0.32 15.40 -12.03
C THR A 185 0.62 15.82 -10.93
N TYR A 186 0.05 16.34 -9.85
CA TYR A 186 0.81 16.61 -8.64
C TYR A 186 0.70 15.44 -7.68
N VAL A 187 1.84 14.97 -7.17
CA VAL A 187 1.91 13.86 -6.22
C VAL A 187 2.67 14.30 -4.98
N SER A 188 2.09 14.10 -3.80
CA SER A 188 2.73 14.38 -2.51
C SER A 188 2.53 13.23 -1.53
N GLU A 189 3.62 12.82 -0.87
CA GLU A 189 3.78 11.75 0.12
C GLU A 189 3.17 10.39 -0.28
N HIS A 190 1.85 10.28 -0.45
CA HIS A 190 1.16 9.03 -0.83
C HIS A 190 -0.09 9.24 -1.72
N SER A 191 -0.39 10.48 -2.13
CA SER A 191 -1.59 10.78 -2.94
C SER A 191 -1.23 11.58 -4.19
N GLY A 192 -1.66 11.06 -5.34
CA GLY A 192 -1.58 11.75 -6.62
C GLY A 192 -2.92 12.37 -6.96
N ARG A 193 -2.91 13.65 -7.34
CA ARG A 193 -4.12 14.36 -7.79
C ARG A 193 -3.88 14.93 -9.19
N PRO A 194 -4.73 14.60 -10.18
CA PRO A 194 -4.70 15.28 -11.46
C PRO A 194 -5.01 16.76 -11.25
N LEU A 195 -4.28 17.63 -11.94
CA LEU A 195 -4.54 19.05 -11.96
C LEU A 195 -5.35 19.35 -13.22
N ASP A 196 -6.54 19.90 -13.06
CA ASP A 196 -7.33 20.40 -14.18
C ASP A 196 -7.16 21.93 -14.26
N HIS A 197 -6.63 22.42 -15.37
CA HIS A 197 -6.44 23.85 -15.62
C HIS A 197 -6.81 24.26 -17.06
N GLY A 198 -7.67 23.48 -17.72
CA GLY A 198 -8.49 24.00 -18.81
C GLY A 198 -7.93 23.95 -20.23
N ASN A 199 -6.79 23.31 -20.51
CA ASN A 199 -6.36 23.09 -21.90
C ASN A 199 -5.70 21.73 -22.20
N ILE A 200 -6.41 20.65 -21.87
CA ILE A 200 -5.99 19.26 -22.13
C ILE A 200 -5.66 19.00 -23.61
N ARG A 201 -6.15 19.81 -24.58
CA ARG A 201 -5.93 19.60 -26.02
C ARG A 201 -4.67 20.28 -26.59
N LEU A 202 -3.63 20.48 -25.80
CA LEU A 202 -2.34 21.05 -26.23
C LEU A 202 -1.33 19.96 -26.66
N GLY A 203 -1.70 19.12 -27.62
CA GLY A 203 -0.83 18.05 -28.10
C GLY A 203 0.24 18.50 -29.12
N ALA A 204 1.34 17.74 -29.22
CA ALA A 204 2.37 17.95 -30.25
C ALA A 204 1.90 17.68 -31.69
N ALA A 205 0.74 17.05 -31.89
CA ALA A 205 0.13 16.86 -33.21
C ALA A 205 -0.33 18.20 -33.85
N LEU A 206 -0.53 19.25 -33.04
CA LEU A 206 -0.79 20.59 -33.56
C LEU A 206 0.40 21.15 -34.34
N ILE A 207 1.63 20.78 -33.94
CA ILE A 207 2.86 21.13 -34.67
C ILE A 207 2.87 20.41 -36.02
N ASP A 208 2.51 19.12 -36.05
CA ASP A 208 2.45 18.32 -37.28
C ASP A 208 1.43 18.89 -38.27
N LYS A 209 0.26 19.29 -37.77
CA LYS A 209 -0.79 19.94 -38.57
C LYS A 209 -0.35 21.30 -39.11
N GLU A 210 0.41 22.08 -38.35
CA GLU A 210 0.93 23.37 -38.83
C GLU A 210 2.01 23.18 -39.90
N ILE A 211 2.88 22.17 -39.76
CA ILE A 211 3.82 21.77 -40.81
C ILE A 211 3.06 21.40 -42.09
N CYS A 212 2.04 20.54 -41.98
CA CYS A 212 1.21 20.13 -43.11
C CYS A 212 0.52 21.33 -43.78
N ARG A 213 -0.10 22.20 -42.99
CA ARG A 213 -0.77 23.42 -43.50
C ARG A 213 0.20 24.29 -44.30
N ARG A 214 1.41 24.52 -43.77
CA ARG A 214 2.43 25.34 -44.43
C ARG A 214 2.96 24.70 -45.71
N LEU A 215 3.16 23.38 -45.71
CA LEU A 215 3.52 22.61 -46.90
C LEU A 215 2.49 22.82 -48.02
N VAL A 216 1.20 22.62 -47.71
CA VAL A 216 0.11 22.77 -48.68
C VAL A 216 0.04 24.21 -49.20
N LEU A 217 0.15 25.21 -48.33
CA LEU A 217 0.10 26.62 -48.71
C LEU A 217 1.24 27.06 -49.63
N ARG A 218 2.44 26.51 -49.42
CA ARG A 218 3.65 26.84 -50.19
C ARG A 218 3.80 25.99 -51.46
N SER A 219 3.06 24.89 -51.56
CA SER A 219 3.16 23.96 -52.70
C SER A 219 2.68 24.61 -54.01
N PRO A 220 3.45 24.49 -55.11
CA PRO A 220 2.96 24.85 -56.45
C PRO A 220 1.72 24.06 -56.87
N GLN A 221 1.53 22.86 -56.30
CA GLN A 221 0.43 21.94 -56.57
C GLN A 221 -0.65 21.98 -55.49
N ARG A 222 -0.77 23.12 -54.78
CA ARG A 222 -1.71 23.32 -53.67
C ARG A 222 -3.12 22.78 -53.91
N LYS A 223 -3.73 23.08 -55.07
CA LYS A 223 -5.10 22.63 -55.39
C LYS A 223 -5.22 21.11 -55.45
N LEU A 224 -4.19 20.43 -55.94
CA LEU A 224 -4.17 18.97 -56.02
C LEU A 224 -3.99 18.37 -54.62
N LEU A 225 -3.09 18.93 -53.80
CA LEU A 225 -2.95 18.52 -52.40
C LEU A 225 -4.24 18.73 -51.59
N GLU A 226 -4.90 19.88 -51.75
CA GLU A 226 -6.20 20.15 -51.10
C GLU A 226 -7.27 19.14 -51.54
N LYS A 227 -7.29 18.74 -52.83
CA LYS A 227 -8.17 17.68 -53.35
C LYS A 227 -7.83 16.32 -52.72
N ILE A 228 -6.55 15.91 -52.71
CA ILE A 228 -6.09 14.64 -52.13
C ILE A 228 -6.53 14.55 -50.67
N ILE A 229 -6.28 15.58 -49.87
CA ILE A 229 -6.64 15.62 -48.44
C ILE A 229 -8.15 15.54 -48.23
N ALA A 230 -8.94 16.18 -49.12
CA ALA A 230 -10.40 16.20 -49.00
C ALA A 230 -11.06 14.88 -49.41
N VAL A 231 -10.48 14.14 -50.36
CA VAL A 231 -11.12 12.98 -50.98
C VAL A 231 -10.55 11.66 -50.50
N SER A 232 -9.25 11.60 -50.16
CA SER A 232 -8.59 10.39 -49.69
C SER A 232 -8.17 10.53 -48.21
N PRO A 233 -8.96 9.99 -47.26
CA PRO A 233 -8.57 9.92 -45.86
C PRO A 233 -7.24 9.20 -45.64
N ALA A 234 -6.96 8.14 -46.41
CA ALA A 234 -5.72 7.39 -46.30
C ALA A 234 -4.50 8.27 -46.57
N GLU A 235 -4.54 9.05 -47.66
CA GLU A 235 -3.47 9.94 -48.07
C GLU A 235 -3.37 11.17 -47.16
N ALA A 236 -4.49 11.68 -46.66
CA ALA A 236 -4.49 12.72 -45.64
C ALA A 236 -3.76 12.26 -44.37
N ARG A 237 -4.00 11.02 -43.92
CA ARG A 237 -3.32 10.42 -42.77
C ARG A 237 -1.85 10.10 -43.05
N TYR A 238 -1.55 9.63 -44.26
CA TYR A 238 -0.17 9.41 -44.69
C TYR A 238 0.62 10.72 -44.67
N LEU A 239 0.05 11.82 -45.18
CA LEU A 239 0.67 13.13 -45.15
C LEU A 239 0.88 13.67 -43.74
N GLU A 240 -0.09 13.50 -42.84
CA GLU A 240 0.04 13.84 -41.41
C GLU A 240 1.18 13.05 -40.76
N TYR A 241 1.31 11.75 -41.06
CA TYR A 241 2.42 10.91 -40.61
C TYR A 241 3.78 11.40 -41.14
N LEU A 242 3.89 11.77 -42.42
CA LEU A 242 5.13 12.33 -42.97
C LEU A 242 5.53 13.64 -42.28
N CYS A 243 4.57 14.50 -41.94
CA CYS A 243 4.82 15.73 -41.17
C CYS A 243 5.37 15.43 -39.78
N ARG A 244 4.79 14.44 -39.09
CA ARG A 244 5.29 13.97 -37.79
C ARG A 244 6.73 13.45 -37.89
N ARG A 245 7.03 12.63 -38.90
CA ARG A 245 8.39 12.14 -39.13
C ARG A 245 9.39 13.27 -39.34
N ALA A 246 9.02 14.27 -40.14
CA ALA A 246 9.86 15.43 -40.37
C ALA A 246 10.13 16.22 -39.07
N LYS A 247 9.09 16.44 -38.25
CA LYS A 247 9.23 17.03 -36.91
C LYS A 247 10.20 16.24 -36.02
N GLU A 248 10.00 14.93 -35.91
CA GLU A 248 10.84 14.08 -35.06
C GLU A 248 12.30 14.02 -35.54
N GLU A 249 12.52 13.97 -36.85
CA GLU A 249 13.88 14.00 -37.43
C GLU A 249 14.57 15.33 -37.19
N PHE A 250 13.81 16.42 -37.29
CA PHE A 250 14.28 17.75 -36.93
C PHE A 250 14.75 17.79 -35.46
N PHE A 251 13.91 17.40 -34.50
CA PHE A 251 14.28 17.45 -33.07
C PHE A 251 15.28 16.38 -32.60
N ARG A 252 15.52 15.33 -33.39
CA ARG A 252 16.64 14.41 -33.16
C ARG A 252 17.99 14.99 -33.57
N THR A 253 18.00 16.06 -34.37
CA THR A 253 19.23 16.73 -34.81
C THR A 253 19.61 17.84 -33.83
N ASP A 254 20.92 18.09 -33.69
CA ASP A 254 21.45 19.23 -32.94
C ASP A 254 20.90 20.56 -33.47
N GLN A 255 20.08 21.21 -32.64
CA GLN A 255 19.41 22.46 -32.96
C GLN A 255 20.39 23.63 -33.08
N GLN A 256 21.50 23.62 -32.35
CA GLN A 256 22.52 24.67 -32.45
C GLN A 256 23.22 24.60 -33.80
N GLN A 257 23.53 23.38 -34.26
CA GLN A 257 24.11 23.16 -35.59
C GLN A 257 23.17 23.62 -36.71
N LEU A 258 21.86 23.35 -36.59
CA LEU A 258 20.86 23.81 -37.55
C LEU A 258 20.69 25.33 -37.54
N ALA A 259 20.75 25.96 -36.37
CA ALA A 259 20.61 27.42 -36.23
C ALA A 259 21.75 28.19 -36.92
N VAL A 260 23.00 27.69 -36.85
CA VAL A 260 24.16 28.35 -37.49
C VAL A 260 24.27 28.09 -38.99
N ASN A 261 23.52 27.11 -39.52
CA ASN A 261 23.45 26.83 -40.96
C ASN A 261 22.00 26.92 -41.48
N PRO A 262 21.50 28.14 -41.78
CA PRO A 262 20.11 28.36 -42.18
C PRO A 262 19.68 27.65 -43.48
N LYS A 263 20.64 27.19 -44.30
CA LYS A 263 20.37 26.44 -45.53
C LYS A 263 20.16 24.94 -45.30
N SER A 264 20.56 24.44 -44.13
CA SER A 264 20.34 23.03 -43.77
C SER A 264 18.84 22.75 -43.67
N ARG A 265 18.39 21.66 -44.29
CA ARG A 265 17.00 21.19 -44.23
C ARG A 265 17.00 19.70 -43.96
N ILE A 266 16.20 19.28 -42.99
CA ILE A 266 16.11 17.90 -42.51
C ILE A 266 14.66 17.47 -42.45
N GLY A 267 14.37 16.22 -42.77
CA GLY A 267 13.03 15.67 -42.79
C GLY A 267 12.83 14.76 -43.98
N VAL A 268 11.59 14.68 -44.45
CA VAL A 268 11.18 13.62 -45.39
C VAL A 268 10.80 14.21 -46.74
N MET A 269 11.14 13.48 -47.80
CA MET A 269 10.59 13.68 -49.14
C MET A 269 9.89 12.39 -49.55
N ASP A 270 8.66 12.49 -50.03
CA ASP A 270 7.87 11.34 -50.48
C ASP A 270 6.77 11.76 -51.46
N SER A 271 5.99 10.83 -52.00
CA SER A 271 4.79 11.11 -52.81
C SER A 271 3.50 10.84 -52.05
N VAL A 272 2.47 11.63 -52.37
CA VAL A 272 1.06 11.34 -52.08
C VAL A 272 0.31 11.19 -53.40
N GLU A 273 -0.73 10.38 -53.43
CA GLU A 273 -1.45 10.02 -54.67
C GLU A 273 -2.90 10.50 -54.61
N ALA A 274 -3.40 11.00 -55.73
CA ALA A 274 -4.81 11.30 -55.92
C ALA A 274 -5.58 10.07 -56.44
N ASP A 275 -6.89 10.04 -56.24
CA ASP A 275 -7.75 8.92 -56.68
C ASP A 275 -7.68 8.59 -58.18
N ASP A 276 -7.23 9.53 -59.01
CA ASP A 276 -7.02 9.37 -60.45
C ASP A 276 -5.60 8.86 -60.81
N GLY A 277 -4.78 8.56 -59.80
CA GLY A 277 -3.40 8.07 -59.93
C GLY A 277 -2.36 9.17 -60.12
N GLU A 278 -2.74 10.47 -60.07
CA GLU A 278 -1.75 11.54 -60.10
C GLU A 278 -0.97 11.59 -58.77
N GLU A 279 0.36 11.50 -58.86
CA GLU A 279 1.24 11.64 -57.72
C GLU A 279 1.75 13.08 -57.54
N VAL A 280 1.79 13.53 -56.29
CA VAL A 280 2.39 14.79 -55.85
C VAL A 280 3.58 14.50 -54.97
N LEU A 281 4.77 14.91 -55.42
CA LEU A 281 5.97 14.91 -54.58
C LEU A 281 5.84 15.99 -53.49
N VAL A 282 5.91 15.57 -52.23
CA VAL A 282 5.94 16.44 -51.06
C VAL A 282 7.35 16.50 -50.47
N ASP A 283 7.89 17.71 -50.35
CA ASP A 283 9.17 17.97 -49.68
C ASP A 283 8.92 18.61 -48.32
N ILE A 284 9.06 17.82 -47.26
CA ILE A 284 8.83 18.19 -45.87
C ILE A 284 10.16 18.28 -45.13
N ARG A 285 11.21 18.78 -45.80
CA ARG A 285 12.47 19.09 -45.14
C ARG A 285 12.42 20.49 -44.53
N LEU A 286 12.56 20.53 -43.22
CA LEU A 286 12.44 21.71 -42.36
C LEU A 286 13.81 22.33 -42.10
N SER A 287 13.93 23.64 -42.32
CA SER A 287 15.04 24.43 -41.80
C SER A 287 14.78 24.87 -40.36
N TYR A 288 15.80 25.40 -39.69
CA TYR A 288 15.62 26.00 -38.36
C TYR A 288 14.57 27.12 -38.38
N THR A 289 14.62 28.00 -39.39
CA THR A 289 13.65 29.08 -39.56
C THR A 289 12.23 28.56 -39.81
N ASP A 290 12.07 27.54 -40.65
CA ASP A 290 10.74 26.94 -40.88
C ASP A 290 10.12 26.44 -39.57
N MET A 291 10.92 25.80 -38.70
CA MET A 291 10.42 25.31 -37.42
C MET A 291 10.13 26.45 -36.43
N GLN A 292 10.95 27.49 -36.35
CA GLN A 292 10.61 28.64 -35.49
C GLN A 292 9.28 29.26 -35.93
N GLU A 293 9.09 29.45 -37.24
CA GLU A 293 7.82 29.98 -37.75
C GLU A 293 6.64 29.05 -37.45
N VAL A 294 6.81 27.73 -37.51
CA VAL A 294 5.78 26.75 -37.11
C VAL A 294 5.42 26.90 -35.63
N LEU A 295 6.42 26.98 -34.76
CA LEU A 295 6.24 27.02 -33.31
C LEU A 295 5.67 28.34 -32.80
N ASP A 296 5.98 29.44 -33.48
CA ASP A 296 5.61 30.81 -33.08
C ASP A 296 4.36 31.34 -33.82
N SER A 297 3.76 30.55 -34.72
CA SER A 297 2.53 30.95 -35.43
C SER A 297 1.30 30.85 -34.54
N PRO A 298 0.50 31.93 -34.41
CA PRO A 298 -0.82 31.89 -33.79
C PRO A 298 -1.73 30.81 -34.37
N ARG A 299 -2.42 30.07 -33.50
CA ARG A 299 -3.36 29.01 -33.87
C ARG A 299 -4.75 29.29 -33.31
N THR A 300 -5.78 29.16 -34.16
CA THR A 300 -7.18 29.29 -33.73
C THR A 300 -7.55 28.24 -32.68
N GLU A 301 -7.01 27.03 -32.81
CA GLU A 301 -7.19 25.92 -31.87
C GLU A 301 -6.63 26.22 -30.48
N LEU A 302 -5.67 27.17 -30.39
CA LEU A 302 -5.03 27.61 -29.16
C LEU A 302 -5.46 29.04 -28.77
N GLY A 303 -6.64 29.49 -29.24
CA GLY A 303 -7.17 30.81 -28.90
C GLY A 303 -6.36 31.98 -29.46
N GLY A 304 -5.61 31.78 -30.53
CA GLY A 304 -4.73 32.78 -31.14
C GLY A 304 -3.32 32.82 -30.54
N LEU A 305 -2.98 31.90 -29.64
CA LEU A 305 -1.62 31.72 -29.14
C LEU A 305 -0.82 30.83 -30.09
N SER A 306 0.50 31.03 -30.11
CA SER A 306 1.44 30.05 -30.64
C SER A 306 1.55 28.83 -29.72
N TRP A 307 2.15 27.74 -30.21
CA TRP A 307 2.30 26.53 -29.39
C TRP A 307 3.16 26.82 -28.14
N ARG A 308 4.24 27.59 -28.29
CA ARG A 308 5.13 27.97 -27.16
C ARG A 308 4.42 28.83 -26.13
N GLU A 309 3.63 29.80 -26.57
CA GLU A 309 2.86 30.68 -25.68
C GLU A 309 1.78 29.89 -24.95
N ALA A 310 1.05 29.02 -25.66
CA ALA A 310 0.04 28.17 -25.06
C ALA A 310 0.66 27.26 -23.99
N PHE A 311 1.80 26.61 -24.29
CA PHE A 311 2.48 25.74 -23.32
C PHE A 311 2.98 26.52 -22.10
N ARG A 312 3.60 27.67 -22.31
CA ARG A 312 4.07 28.52 -21.20
C ARG A 312 2.90 28.95 -20.31
N GLN A 313 1.79 29.39 -20.91
CA GLN A 313 0.62 29.82 -20.16
C GLN A 313 -0.01 28.67 -19.38
N ASP A 314 -0.13 27.50 -20.01
CA ASP A 314 -0.76 26.32 -19.42
C ASP A 314 0.08 25.74 -18.27
N LEU A 315 1.40 25.58 -18.45
CA LEU A 315 2.31 25.16 -17.38
C LEU A 315 2.38 26.18 -16.23
N ALA A 316 2.36 27.49 -16.52
CA ALA A 316 2.32 28.52 -15.49
C ALA A 316 1.03 28.44 -14.66
N ALA A 317 -0.12 28.18 -15.30
CA ALA A 317 -1.37 27.97 -14.61
C ALA A 317 -1.34 26.70 -13.75
N ALA A 318 -0.79 25.60 -14.26
CA ALA A 318 -0.62 24.36 -13.50
C ALA A 318 0.25 24.55 -12.25
N LEU A 319 1.40 25.23 -12.39
CA LEU A 319 2.30 25.57 -11.29
C LEU A 319 1.62 26.49 -10.25
N GLY A 320 0.83 27.47 -10.70
CA GLY A 320 0.09 28.39 -9.82
C GLY A 320 -1.07 27.74 -9.05
N ASN A 321 -1.58 26.61 -9.53
CA ASN A 321 -2.68 25.85 -8.91
C ASN A 321 -2.21 24.73 -7.98
N LEU A 322 -0.90 24.58 -7.78
CA LEU A 322 -0.37 23.58 -6.86
C LEU A 322 -0.75 23.90 -5.41
N PRO A 323 -1.10 22.88 -4.60
CA PRO A 323 -1.37 23.09 -3.17
C PRO A 323 -0.12 23.55 -2.41
N ALA A 324 1.07 23.13 -2.86
CA ALA A 324 2.37 23.59 -2.40
C ALA A 324 3.37 23.51 -3.57
N PRO A 325 4.47 24.30 -3.55
CA PRO A 325 5.51 24.21 -4.58
C PRO A 325 6.05 22.78 -4.69
N ALA A 326 6.12 22.25 -5.92
CA ALA A 326 6.70 20.94 -6.15
C ALA A 326 8.22 20.96 -5.88
N ASP A 327 8.72 19.91 -5.24
CA ASP A 327 10.15 19.70 -5.04
C ASP A 327 10.85 19.29 -6.33
N LEU A 328 10.12 18.60 -7.22
CA LEU A 328 10.57 18.18 -8.55
C LEU A 328 9.49 18.43 -9.61
N VAL A 329 9.89 18.95 -10.77
CA VAL A 329 9.07 18.99 -11.98
C VAL A 329 9.64 18.00 -12.99
N LEU A 330 8.94 16.89 -13.20
CA LEU A 330 9.35 15.82 -14.10
C LEU A 330 8.64 15.96 -15.45
N LEU A 331 9.42 16.19 -16.51
CA LEU A 331 8.93 16.23 -17.88
C LEU A 331 8.96 14.82 -18.49
N THR A 332 7.80 14.35 -18.96
CA THR A 332 7.63 13.03 -19.59
C THR A 332 6.89 13.13 -20.93
N GLY A 333 6.84 12.04 -21.69
CA GLY A 333 6.30 12.01 -23.06
C GLY A 333 7.32 12.44 -24.12
N GLY A 334 7.23 11.86 -25.32
CA GLY A 334 8.18 12.11 -26.42
C GLY A 334 8.41 13.60 -26.77
N PRO A 335 7.35 14.41 -26.89
CA PRO A 335 7.44 15.87 -27.05
C PRO A 335 8.32 16.61 -26.03
N SER A 336 8.52 16.08 -24.81
CA SER A 336 9.43 16.68 -23.81
C SER A 336 10.90 16.72 -24.25
N ARG A 337 11.27 16.01 -25.33
CA ARG A 337 12.60 16.10 -25.97
C ARG A 337 12.82 17.40 -26.75
N MET A 338 11.77 18.15 -27.05
CA MET A 338 11.92 19.46 -27.71
C MET A 338 12.57 20.45 -26.73
N ASP A 339 13.76 20.95 -27.05
CA ASP A 339 14.60 21.74 -26.12
C ASP A 339 13.86 22.92 -25.46
N PHE A 340 12.95 23.57 -26.21
CA PHE A 340 12.20 24.72 -25.72
C PHE A 340 11.17 24.36 -24.64
N VAL A 341 10.66 23.12 -24.59
CA VAL A 341 9.76 22.64 -23.53
C VAL A 341 10.47 22.68 -22.19
N ARG A 342 11.69 22.10 -22.14
CA ARG A 342 12.55 22.14 -20.96
C ARG A 342 12.98 23.57 -20.62
N ALA A 343 13.29 24.39 -21.61
CA ALA A 343 13.67 25.78 -21.39
C ALA A 343 12.53 26.57 -20.71
N ILE A 344 11.30 26.47 -21.25
CA ILE A 344 10.12 27.13 -20.68
C ILE A 344 9.84 26.62 -19.26
N ALA A 345 9.94 25.32 -19.01
CA ALA A 345 9.73 24.77 -17.67
C ALA A 345 10.75 25.32 -16.66
N ARG A 346 12.03 25.41 -17.04
CA ARG A 346 13.10 25.99 -16.20
C ARG A 346 12.92 27.49 -15.95
N GLU A 347 12.33 28.23 -16.89
CA GLU A 347 12.02 29.66 -16.72
C GLU A 347 10.87 29.91 -15.74
N LEU A 348 9.93 28.96 -15.60
CA LEU A 348 8.71 29.13 -14.82
C LEU A 348 8.81 28.68 -13.35
N VAL A 349 9.87 27.96 -12.98
CA VAL A 349 10.09 27.52 -11.61
C VAL A 349 11.12 28.40 -10.91
N ASP A 350 11.01 28.54 -9.58
CA ASP A 350 11.93 29.36 -8.78
C ASP A 350 13.37 28.81 -8.78
N ASP A 351 13.51 27.48 -8.90
CA ASP A 351 14.78 26.79 -8.95
C ASP A 351 14.83 25.88 -10.20
N PRO A 352 15.57 26.30 -11.25
CA PRO A 352 15.66 25.56 -12.50
C PRO A 352 16.18 24.12 -12.36
N ASP A 353 16.94 23.81 -11.30
CA ASP A 353 17.53 22.48 -11.10
C ASP A 353 16.51 21.46 -10.58
N ARG A 354 15.30 21.91 -10.22
CA ARG A 354 14.14 21.05 -9.94
C ARG A 354 13.47 20.51 -11.20
N VAL A 355 13.83 20.98 -12.40
CA VAL A 355 13.27 20.46 -13.65
C VAL A 355 14.13 19.31 -14.16
N ALA A 356 13.56 18.11 -14.14
CA ALA A 356 14.18 16.91 -14.68
C ALA A 356 13.49 16.47 -15.98
N LEU A 357 14.29 15.96 -16.91
CA LEU A 357 13.82 15.26 -18.11
C LEU A 357 14.22 13.79 -17.95
N GLY A 358 13.27 12.88 -18.10
CA GLY A 358 13.58 11.45 -18.08
C GLY A 358 14.60 11.07 -19.18
N ARG A 359 15.40 10.02 -18.99
CA ARG A 359 16.41 9.63 -20.02
C ARG A 359 15.76 9.13 -21.30
N GLU A 360 14.69 8.37 -21.14
CA GLU A 360 13.84 7.86 -22.21
C GLU A 360 12.36 8.16 -21.90
N PRO A 361 11.93 9.44 -21.98
CA PRO A 361 10.62 9.88 -21.52
C PRO A 361 9.46 9.21 -22.28
N GLU A 362 9.70 8.73 -23.51
CA GLU A 362 8.76 7.94 -24.30
C GLU A 362 8.52 6.51 -23.77
N PHE A 363 9.35 6.00 -22.86
CA PHE A 363 9.23 4.66 -22.29
C PHE A 363 8.89 4.64 -20.80
N ALA A 364 8.88 5.82 -20.16
CA ALA A 364 8.70 5.96 -18.72
C ALA A 364 7.38 5.33 -18.25
N ILE A 365 6.30 5.55 -19.01
CA ILE A 365 4.98 5.00 -18.69
C ILE A 365 4.98 3.48 -18.84
N ALA A 366 5.42 2.92 -19.97
CA ALA A 366 5.45 1.47 -20.18
C ALA A 366 6.26 0.73 -19.09
N ARG A 367 7.45 1.24 -18.75
CA ARG A 367 8.27 0.68 -17.66
C ARG A 367 7.58 0.86 -16.31
N GLY A 368 7.03 2.03 -16.04
CA GLY A 368 6.26 2.33 -14.84
C GLY A 368 5.06 1.42 -14.64
N LEU A 369 4.34 1.05 -15.70
CA LEU A 369 3.23 0.11 -15.67
C LEU A 369 3.70 -1.31 -15.33
N ALA A 370 4.83 -1.74 -15.89
CA ALA A 370 5.43 -3.03 -15.55
C ALA A 370 5.88 -3.08 -14.07
N LEU A 371 6.46 -1.97 -13.57
CA LEU A 371 6.80 -1.82 -12.15
C LEU A 371 5.56 -1.85 -11.26
N ALA A 372 4.52 -1.10 -11.63
CA ALA A 372 3.25 -1.05 -10.92
C ALA A 372 2.64 -2.45 -10.78
N GLY A 373 2.56 -3.22 -11.87
CA GLY A 373 2.04 -4.58 -11.81
C GLY A 373 2.91 -5.51 -10.97
N ARG A 374 4.24 -5.38 -11.03
CA ARG A 374 5.15 -6.14 -10.16
C ARG A 374 4.90 -5.85 -8.69
N THR A 375 4.77 -4.57 -8.32
CA THR A 375 4.39 -4.14 -6.98
C THR A 375 3.03 -4.70 -6.58
N SER A 376 2.02 -4.65 -7.47
CA SER A 376 0.69 -5.20 -7.21
C SER A 376 0.73 -6.73 -6.98
N VAL A 377 1.50 -7.47 -7.79
CA VAL A 377 1.71 -8.93 -7.58
C VAL A 377 2.36 -9.20 -6.22
N ARG A 378 3.44 -8.47 -5.91
CA ARG A 378 4.18 -8.68 -4.65
C ARG A 378 3.35 -8.38 -3.43
N THR A 379 2.64 -7.26 -3.46
CA THR A 379 1.75 -6.84 -2.38
C THR A 379 0.63 -7.86 -2.16
N ALA A 380 0.03 -8.38 -3.23
CA ALA A 380 -1.03 -9.38 -3.14
C ALA A 380 -0.50 -10.71 -2.57
N GLY A 381 0.61 -11.23 -3.10
CA GLY A 381 1.21 -12.48 -2.62
C GLY A 381 1.70 -12.38 -1.17
N PHE A 382 2.25 -11.22 -0.78
CA PHE A 382 2.62 -10.95 0.60
C PHE A 382 1.42 -11.01 1.55
N ARG A 383 0.33 -10.32 1.20
CA ARG A 383 -0.92 -10.36 1.98
C ARG A 383 -1.51 -11.76 2.08
N GLU A 384 -1.46 -12.53 1.01
CA GLU A 384 -1.95 -13.91 0.99
C GLU A 384 -1.11 -14.81 1.90
N GLU A 385 0.22 -14.73 1.83
CA GLU A 385 1.09 -15.54 2.70
C GLU A 385 0.95 -15.18 4.18
N ILE A 386 0.76 -13.89 4.50
CA ILE A 386 0.43 -13.47 5.87
C ILE A 386 -0.92 -14.03 6.28
N ALA A 387 -1.96 -13.93 5.44
CA ALA A 387 -3.26 -14.52 5.75
C ALA A 387 -3.19 -16.05 5.93
N ASP A 388 -2.35 -16.75 5.17
CA ASP A 388 -2.09 -18.18 5.32
C ASP A 388 -1.40 -18.52 6.64
N LEU A 389 -0.38 -17.74 7.02
CA LEU A 389 0.29 -17.87 8.31
C LEU A 389 -0.71 -17.73 9.46
N LEU A 390 -1.57 -16.72 9.40
CA LEU A 390 -2.57 -16.44 10.42
C LEU A 390 -3.65 -17.53 10.49
N ARG A 391 -4.09 -18.07 9.34
CA ARG A 391 -5.04 -19.20 9.28
C ARG A 391 -4.43 -20.54 9.71
N GLY A 392 -3.11 -20.68 9.62
CA GLY A 392 -2.38 -21.91 9.91
C GLY A 392 -2.33 -22.30 11.39
N GLY A 393 -2.82 -21.44 12.30
CA GLY A 393 -2.87 -21.72 13.73
C GLY A 393 -1.54 -21.57 14.47
N ALA A 394 -0.45 -21.22 13.78
CA ALA A 394 0.88 -21.06 14.41
C ALA A 394 0.90 -19.99 15.51
N VAL A 395 0.17 -18.89 15.32
CA VAL A 395 0.00 -17.83 16.34
C VAL A 395 -0.78 -18.35 17.56
N GLU A 396 -1.73 -19.25 17.35
CA GLU A 396 -2.49 -19.90 18.42
C GLU A 396 -1.63 -20.89 19.21
N GLU A 397 -0.78 -21.65 18.51
CA GLU A 397 0.17 -22.58 19.13
C GLU A 397 1.18 -21.85 20.01
N ILE A 398 1.81 -20.78 19.51
CA ILE A 398 2.73 -19.95 20.32
C ILE A 398 2.01 -19.37 21.55
N ALA A 399 0.84 -18.78 21.38
CA ALA A 399 0.09 -18.21 22.51
C ALA A 399 -0.23 -19.27 23.58
N ARG A 400 -0.59 -20.48 23.14
CA ARG A 400 -0.88 -21.64 23.99
C ARG A 400 0.35 -22.17 24.72
N GLU A 401 1.50 -22.23 24.06
CA GLU A 401 2.78 -22.65 24.66
C GLU A 401 3.23 -21.69 25.78
N HIS A 402 3.01 -20.38 25.59
CA HIS A 402 3.40 -19.35 26.55
C HIS A 402 2.33 -19.06 27.62
N LEU A 403 1.11 -19.58 27.47
CA LEU A 403 0.00 -19.37 28.41
C LEU A 403 0.32 -19.82 29.86
N PRO A 404 0.98 -20.96 30.12
CA PRO A 404 1.35 -21.36 31.48
C PRO A 404 2.30 -20.40 32.19
N GLU A 405 3.11 -19.65 31.43
CA GLU A 405 4.01 -18.64 31.99
C GLU A 405 3.22 -17.40 32.43
N LEU A 406 2.31 -16.95 31.57
CA LEU A 406 1.37 -15.88 31.88
C LEU A 406 0.54 -16.20 33.11
N ALA A 407 -0.06 -17.40 33.16
CA ALA A 407 -0.90 -17.84 34.28
C ALA A 407 -0.14 -17.81 35.62
N ARG A 408 1.12 -18.28 35.64
CA ARG A 408 1.99 -18.24 36.82
C ARG A 408 2.33 -16.82 37.25
N ALA A 409 2.72 -15.98 36.29
CA ALA A 409 3.10 -14.59 36.55
C ALA A 409 1.91 -13.76 37.06
N LEU A 410 0.72 -13.94 36.46
CA LEU A 410 -0.52 -13.33 36.93
C LEU A 410 -0.88 -13.81 38.33
N GLY A 411 -0.87 -15.11 38.59
CA GLY A 411 -1.13 -15.67 39.92
C GLY A 411 -0.20 -15.08 40.98
N ALA A 412 1.10 -14.92 40.67
CA ALA A 412 2.07 -14.30 41.57
C ALA A 412 1.82 -12.80 41.78
N ALA A 413 1.50 -12.05 40.72
CA ALA A 413 1.22 -10.61 40.80
C ALA A 413 -0.04 -10.32 41.64
N VAL A 414 -1.08 -11.15 41.48
CA VAL A 414 -2.33 -11.06 42.24
C VAL A 414 -2.11 -11.45 43.70
N ALA A 415 -1.49 -12.61 43.96
CA ALA A 415 -1.34 -13.14 45.32
C ALA A 415 -0.28 -12.39 46.15
N GLY A 416 0.75 -11.86 45.50
CA GLY A 416 1.86 -11.19 46.17
C GLY A 416 1.41 -10.01 47.01
N GLY A 417 1.66 -10.06 48.33
CA GLY A 417 1.31 -9.02 49.28
C GLY A 417 -0.17 -8.90 49.63
N VAL A 418 -1.02 -9.84 49.20
CA VAL A 418 -2.46 -9.89 49.58
C VAL A 418 -2.61 -9.95 51.10
N THR A 419 -1.66 -10.58 51.80
CA THR A 419 -1.71 -10.68 53.26
C THR A 419 -1.66 -9.29 53.93
N GLU A 420 -0.78 -8.40 53.47
CA GLU A 420 -0.67 -7.04 54.01
C GLU A 420 -1.77 -6.12 53.51
N ARG A 421 -2.12 -6.20 52.22
CA ARG A 421 -3.09 -5.28 51.59
C ARG A 421 -4.54 -5.57 52.00
N HIS A 422 -4.92 -6.83 52.13
CA HIS A 422 -6.33 -7.22 52.32
C HIS A 422 -6.57 -8.05 53.57
N VAL A 423 -5.76 -9.08 53.85
CA VAL A 423 -6.01 -10.02 54.95
C VAL A 423 -5.82 -9.37 56.32
N LEU A 424 -4.71 -8.67 56.55
CA LEU A 424 -4.44 -8.02 57.84
C LEU A 424 -5.43 -6.89 58.17
N PRO A 425 -5.78 -5.98 57.24
CA PRO A 425 -6.85 -5.01 57.46
C PRO A 425 -8.20 -5.66 57.75
N ALA A 426 -8.59 -6.69 56.99
CA ALA A 426 -9.84 -7.38 57.22
C ALA A 426 -9.88 -8.10 58.57
N PHE A 427 -8.76 -8.70 58.97
CA PHE A 427 -8.59 -9.37 60.26
C PHE A 427 -8.75 -8.41 61.44
N ARG A 428 -8.18 -7.19 61.36
CA ARG A 428 -8.36 -6.16 62.40
C ARG A 428 -9.83 -5.80 62.59
N ARG A 429 -10.53 -5.54 61.49
CA ARG A 429 -11.96 -5.20 61.47
C ARG A 429 -12.83 -6.33 62.00
N TRP A 430 -12.50 -7.59 61.66
CA TRP A 430 -13.16 -8.76 62.24
C TRP A 430 -12.96 -8.84 63.77
N ARG A 431 -11.77 -8.53 64.30
CA ARG A 431 -11.53 -8.56 65.75
C ARG A 431 -12.42 -7.58 66.50
N GLU A 432 -12.66 -6.41 65.93
CA GLU A 432 -13.55 -5.37 66.46
C GLU A 432 -15.05 -5.65 66.17
N ARG A 433 -15.38 -6.82 65.63
CA ARG A 433 -16.75 -7.26 65.27
C ARG A 433 -17.42 -6.42 64.18
N GLU A 434 -16.65 -5.72 63.36
CA GLU A 434 -17.19 -5.11 62.13
C GLU A 434 -17.62 -6.18 61.10
N TYR A 435 -17.00 -7.37 61.17
CA TYR A 435 -17.41 -8.56 60.44
C TYR A 435 -17.86 -9.63 61.44
N VAL A 436 -19.10 -10.12 61.30
CA VAL A 436 -19.73 -10.99 62.29
C VAL A 436 -19.12 -12.39 62.24
N THR A 437 -18.84 -12.90 61.06
CA THR A 437 -18.28 -14.24 60.87
C THR A 437 -16.91 -14.20 60.19
N LEU A 438 -16.18 -15.33 60.22
CA LEU A 438 -14.95 -15.46 59.42
C LEU A 438 -15.26 -15.55 57.92
N GLN A 439 -16.47 -16.02 57.57
CA GLN A 439 -16.99 -16.00 56.21
C GLN A 439 -17.14 -14.56 55.69
N ASP A 440 -17.76 -13.67 56.47
CA ASP A 440 -17.92 -12.25 56.09
C ASP A 440 -16.57 -11.57 55.85
N MET A 441 -15.57 -11.89 56.69
CA MET A 441 -14.21 -11.39 56.53
C MET A 441 -13.57 -11.90 55.23
N ALA A 442 -13.72 -13.19 54.91
CA ALA A 442 -13.19 -13.79 53.69
C ALA A 442 -13.86 -13.20 52.44
N GLU A 443 -15.17 -13.00 52.46
CA GLU A 443 -15.92 -12.34 51.38
C GLU A 443 -15.43 -10.91 51.16
N ARG A 444 -15.09 -10.19 52.24
CA ARG A 444 -14.58 -8.83 52.12
C ARG A 444 -13.15 -8.76 51.59
N VAL A 445 -12.28 -9.72 51.97
CA VAL A 445 -10.95 -9.86 51.37
C VAL A 445 -11.08 -10.12 49.88
N ALA A 446 -11.96 -11.04 49.49
CA ALA A 446 -12.18 -11.38 48.09
C ALA A 446 -12.74 -10.20 47.28
N ALA A 447 -13.71 -9.46 47.82
CA ALA A 447 -14.21 -8.22 47.19
C ALA A 447 -13.14 -7.11 47.10
N GLY A 448 -12.20 -7.07 48.05
CA GLY A 448 -11.06 -6.13 48.01
C GLY A 448 -10.07 -6.47 46.91
N VAL A 449 -9.74 -7.75 46.74
CA VAL A 449 -8.89 -8.24 45.65
C VAL A 449 -9.60 -8.04 44.31
N ASP A 450 -10.88 -8.39 44.18
CA ASP A 450 -11.66 -8.19 42.94
C ASP A 450 -11.74 -6.71 42.51
N ALA A 451 -11.89 -5.78 43.47
CA ALA A 451 -11.89 -4.35 43.17
C ALA A 451 -10.52 -3.82 42.71
N GLU A 452 -9.42 -4.37 43.24
CA GLU A 452 -8.05 -4.04 42.82
C GLU A 452 -7.77 -4.52 41.39
N LEU A 453 -8.30 -5.68 41.00
CA LEU A 453 -8.12 -6.27 39.67
C LEU A 453 -8.98 -5.62 38.58
N LYS A 454 -10.11 -5.04 38.98
CA LYS A 454 -10.97 -4.26 38.09
C LYS A 454 -10.45 -2.85 37.85
N ASP A 455 -9.38 -2.43 38.55
CA ASP A 455 -8.71 -1.17 38.27
C ASP A 455 -7.84 -1.33 37.01
N PRO A 456 -8.23 -0.72 35.86
CA PRO A 456 -7.46 -0.81 34.63
C PRO A 456 -6.11 -0.09 34.71
N ALA A 457 -5.78 0.57 35.83
CA ALA A 457 -4.49 1.21 36.06
C ALA A 457 -3.52 0.37 36.91
N ASP A 458 -3.84 -0.86 37.33
CA ASP A 458 -2.90 -1.68 38.15
C ASP A 458 -1.59 -1.94 37.38
N PRO A 459 -0.47 -1.31 37.77
CA PRO A 459 0.78 -1.38 37.02
C PRO A 459 1.41 -2.78 37.08
N ARG A 460 1.06 -3.61 38.08
CA ARG A 460 1.65 -4.95 38.23
C ARG A 460 1.10 -5.91 37.19
N LEU A 461 -0.22 -5.88 36.96
CA LEU A 461 -0.85 -6.70 35.93
C LEU A 461 -0.40 -6.27 34.55
N LYS A 462 -0.35 -4.95 34.30
CA LYS A 462 0.16 -4.41 33.04
C LYS A 462 1.61 -4.81 32.77
N GLN A 463 2.47 -4.78 33.77
CA GLN A 463 3.87 -5.20 33.60
C GLN A 463 3.97 -6.68 33.24
N VAL A 464 3.21 -7.56 33.91
CA VAL A 464 3.18 -9.00 33.57
C VAL A 464 2.73 -9.24 32.13
N ILE A 465 1.71 -8.51 31.68
CA ILE A 465 1.18 -8.63 30.31
C ILE A 465 2.19 -8.11 29.29
N ALA A 466 2.86 -6.99 29.57
CA ALA A 466 3.92 -6.46 28.71
C ALA A 466 5.12 -7.41 28.62
N ASP A 467 5.58 -7.96 29.75
CA ASP A 467 6.69 -8.91 29.78
C ASP A 467 6.37 -10.19 29.00
N TRP A 468 5.15 -10.70 29.15
CA TRP A 468 4.67 -11.86 28.39
C TRP A 468 4.62 -11.59 26.89
N GLN A 469 4.08 -10.44 26.48
CA GLN A 469 4.00 -10.05 25.06
C GLN A 469 5.40 -9.88 24.44
N ASN A 470 6.33 -9.28 25.18
CA ASN A 470 7.73 -9.17 24.73
C ASN A 470 8.42 -10.54 24.68
N GLY A 471 7.97 -11.52 25.48
CA GLY A 471 8.47 -12.90 25.47
C GLY A 471 8.09 -13.70 24.22
N ILE A 472 6.88 -13.47 23.67
CA ILE A 472 6.40 -14.15 22.46
C ILE A 472 6.91 -13.52 21.15
N ALA A 473 7.29 -12.23 21.19
CA ALA A 473 7.70 -11.48 20.00
C ALA A 473 8.83 -12.16 19.19
N PRO A 474 9.93 -12.67 19.79
CA PRO A 474 11.01 -13.33 19.04
C PRO A 474 10.60 -14.58 18.27
N GLU A 475 9.59 -15.32 18.75
CA GLU A 475 9.08 -16.52 18.06
C GLU A 475 8.15 -16.14 16.90
N LEU A 476 7.32 -15.11 17.10
CA LEU A 476 6.50 -14.54 16.03
C LEU A 476 7.38 -13.95 14.92
N GLU A 477 8.49 -13.29 15.28
CA GLU A 477 9.48 -12.80 14.32
C GLU A 477 10.14 -13.92 13.50
N GLN A 478 10.37 -15.10 14.09
CA GLN A 478 10.91 -16.25 13.33
C GLN A 478 9.95 -16.73 12.25
N LEU A 479 8.63 -16.56 12.46
CA LEU A 479 7.61 -16.87 11.47
C LEU A 479 7.49 -15.79 10.39
N THR A 480 7.57 -14.51 10.77
CA THR A 480 7.32 -13.38 9.86
C THR A 480 8.56 -12.93 9.07
N ARG A 481 9.77 -13.07 9.64
CA ARG A 481 11.02 -12.64 8.98
C ARG A 481 11.27 -13.33 7.62
N PRO A 482 11.08 -14.65 7.46
CA PRO A 482 11.22 -15.29 6.15
C PRO A 482 10.22 -14.76 5.11
N LEU A 483 9.04 -14.29 5.54
CA LEU A 483 8.06 -13.65 4.67
C LEU A 483 8.54 -12.25 4.27
N ALA A 484 8.97 -11.44 5.23
CA ALA A 484 9.55 -10.12 4.96
C ALA A 484 10.73 -10.20 3.99
N GLU A 485 11.65 -11.15 4.18
CA GLU A 485 12.80 -11.37 3.29
C GLU A 485 12.39 -11.81 1.88
N ARG A 486 11.43 -12.73 1.77
CA ARG A 486 10.92 -13.22 0.48
C ARG A 486 10.34 -12.09 -0.37
N TRP A 487 9.61 -11.18 0.28
CA TRP A 487 8.98 -10.02 -0.36
C TRP A 487 9.86 -8.77 -0.35
N ARG A 488 11.11 -8.88 0.14
CA ARG A 488 12.15 -7.83 0.17
C ARG A 488 11.78 -6.59 0.96
N LEU A 489 11.02 -6.78 2.02
CA LEU A 489 10.74 -5.75 3.01
C LEU A 489 11.94 -5.56 3.95
N ALA A 490 12.00 -4.43 4.64
CA ALA A 490 12.93 -4.28 5.74
C ALA A 490 12.64 -5.35 6.80
N ALA A 491 13.68 -5.90 7.44
CA ALA A 491 13.52 -6.99 8.41
C ALA A 491 12.57 -6.62 9.57
N HIS A 492 12.47 -5.32 9.89
CA HIS A 492 11.61 -4.77 10.93
C HIS A 492 10.18 -4.46 10.49
N ALA A 493 9.83 -4.63 9.22
CA ALA A 493 8.51 -4.27 8.69
C ALA A 493 7.36 -5.08 9.30
N LEU A 494 7.66 -6.27 9.85
CA LEU A 494 6.71 -7.15 10.54
C LEU A 494 7.10 -7.41 12.00
N GLU A 495 8.06 -6.66 12.55
CA GLU A 495 8.46 -6.79 13.95
C GLU A 495 7.39 -6.20 14.85
N LEU A 496 7.02 -6.94 15.91
CA LEU A 496 6.13 -6.42 16.93
C LEU A 496 6.89 -5.41 17.79
N PRO A 497 6.36 -4.19 17.98
CA PRO A 497 7.10 -3.19 18.72
C PRO A 497 7.14 -3.53 20.21
N GLU A 498 8.28 -3.24 20.84
CA GLU A 498 8.49 -3.49 22.26
C GLU A 498 7.50 -2.69 23.12
N VAL A 499 6.82 -3.40 24.03
CA VAL A 499 5.83 -2.83 24.94
C VAL A 499 6.47 -2.52 26.28
N THR A 500 6.25 -1.31 26.79
CA THR A 500 6.72 -0.87 28.11
C THR A 500 5.58 -0.29 28.93
N VAL A 501 5.70 -0.27 30.26
CA VAL A 501 4.73 0.33 31.16
C VAL A 501 5.36 1.53 31.85
N THR A 502 4.71 2.69 31.77
CA THR A 502 5.16 3.93 32.40
C THR A 502 4.92 3.92 33.92
N GLY A 503 5.58 4.83 34.64
CA GLY A 503 5.37 4.99 36.09
C GLY A 503 3.94 5.41 36.48
N SER A 504 3.12 5.88 35.53
CA SER A 504 1.68 6.16 35.69
C SER A 504 0.79 4.95 35.41
N GLY A 505 1.35 3.81 35.00
CA GLY A 505 0.59 2.60 34.68
C GLY A 505 -0.03 2.62 33.28
N GLU A 506 0.49 3.42 32.34
CA GLU A 506 0.05 3.42 30.93
C GLU A 506 1.01 2.60 30.05
N PHE A 507 0.47 1.90 29.06
CA PHE A 507 1.29 1.21 28.06
C PHE A 507 1.93 2.23 27.12
N THR A 508 3.21 2.06 26.85
CA THR A 508 3.96 2.85 25.87
C THR A 508 4.69 1.94 24.91
N VAL A 509 4.55 2.26 23.63
CA VAL A 509 5.21 1.57 22.54
C VAL A 509 6.32 2.48 22.01
N ARG A 510 7.51 1.92 21.73
CA ARG A 510 8.67 2.69 21.26
C ARG A 510 8.47 3.37 19.90
N VAL A 511 7.52 2.89 19.11
CA VAL A 511 7.16 3.41 17.79
C VAL A 511 5.67 3.76 17.82
N ASP A 512 5.33 5.00 17.48
CA ASP A 512 3.97 5.54 17.51
C ASP A 512 3.16 5.01 16.32
N MET A 513 2.82 3.73 16.39
CA MET A 513 1.89 3.08 15.47
C MET A 513 0.56 3.01 16.22
N GLY A 514 -0.43 3.83 15.83
CA GLY A 514 -1.72 3.90 16.55
C GLY A 514 -2.42 2.54 16.73
N ALA A 515 -2.12 1.56 15.87
CA ALA A 515 -2.62 0.19 16.00
C ALA A 515 -1.97 -0.61 17.15
N ALA A 516 -0.74 -0.30 17.58
CA ALA A 516 0.03 -1.10 18.54
C ALA A 516 -0.44 -0.93 20.00
N THR A 517 -0.87 0.26 20.40
CA THR A 517 -1.38 0.54 21.75
C THR A 517 -2.73 -0.12 22.01
N ASP A 518 -3.61 -0.14 21.01
CA ASP A 518 -4.96 -0.74 21.09
C ASP A 518 -4.91 -2.25 21.39
N ILE A 519 -3.83 -2.92 21.01
CA ILE A 519 -3.65 -4.37 21.14
C ILE A 519 -3.33 -4.78 22.57
N VAL A 520 -2.35 -4.11 23.20
CA VAL A 520 -1.98 -4.40 24.59
C VAL A 520 -3.16 -4.09 25.51
N GLU A 521 -3.92 -3.06 25.20
CA GLU A 521 -5.16 -2.74 25.92
C GLU A 521 -6.24 -3.81 25.75
N ASN A 522 -6.39 -4.37 24.55
CA ASN A 522 -7.34 -5.45 24.30
C ASN A 522 -6.92 -6.76 24.99
N VAL A 523 -5.64 -7.15 24.90
CA VAL A 523 -5.08 -8.31 25.64
C VAL A 523 -5.26 -8.09 27.14
N ALA A 524 -4.94 -6.90 27.66
CA ALA A 524 -5.13 -6.56 29.05
C ALA A 524 -6.60 -6.63 29.50
N ARG A 525 -7.54 -6.19 28.67
CA ARG A 525 -8.97 -6.29 28.95
C ARG A 525 -9.43 -7.74 29.09
N VAL A 526 -9.03 -8.62 28.16
CA VAL A 526 -9.40 -10.04 28.19
C VAL A 526 -8.77 -10.73 29.41
N VAL A 527 -7.48 -10.49 29.65
CA VAL A 527 -6.76 -11.03 30.81
C VAL A 527 -7.40 -10.57 32.13
N ASN A 528 -7.77 -9.29 32.27
CA ASN A 528 -8.42 -8.77 33.49
C ASN A 528 -9.77 -9.44 33.77
N VAL A 529 -10.58 -9.71 32.73
CA VAL A 529 -11.86 -10.42 32.87
C VAL A 529 -11.64 -11.87 33.32
N ALA A 530 -10.65 -12.56 32.73
CA ALA A 530 -10.30 -13.92 33.09
C ALA A 530 -9.81 -14.01 34.56
N ILE A 531 -8.92 -13.11 34.96
CA ILE A 531 -8.39 -13.05 36.34
C ILE A 531 -9.52 -12.79 37.34
N ALA A 532 -10.43 -11.84 37.08
CA ALA A 532 -11.55 -11.56 37.98
C ALA A 532 -12.44 -12.79 38.20
N THR A 533 -12.68 -13.57 37.14
CA THR A 533 -13.43 -14.83 37.19
C THR A 533 -12.71 -15.88 38.05
N VAL A 534 -11.41 -16.07 37.82
CA VAL A 534 -10.58 -17.03 38.55
C VAL A 534 -10.45 -16.68 40.02
N VAL A 535 -10.21 -15.41 40.35
CA VAL A 535 -10.11 -14.92 41.72
C VAL A 535 -11.44 -15.15 42.44
N ALA A 536 -12.56 -14.89 41.78
CA ALA A 536 -13.86 -15.17 42.34
C ALA A 536 -14.02 -16.66 42.66
N THR A 537 -13.63 -17.57 41.76
CA THR A 537 -13.74 -19.02 42.00
C THR A 537 -12.78 -19.52 43.07
N VAL A 538 -11.52 -19.06 43.09
CA VAL A 538 -10.50 -19.51 44.07
C VAL A 538 -10.78 -18.98 45.48
N LEU A 539 -11.35 -17.77 45.60
CA LEU A 539 -11.66 -17.16 46.89
C LEU A 539 -13.10 -17.44 47.39
N PHE A 540 -14.09 -17.58 46.49
CA PHE A 540 -15.51 -17.82 46.82
C PHE A 540 -16.03 -19.24 46.51
N GLY A 541 -15.27 -20.08 45.81
CA GLY A 541 -15.62 -21.48 45.56
C GLY A 541 -15.75 -22.31 46.84
N THR A 542 -16.25 -23.54 46.73
CA THR A 542 -16.60 -24.44 47.85
C THR A 542 -15.52 -24.66 48.92
N GLY A 543 -14.28 -24.25 48.68
CA GLY A 543 -13.19 -24.23 49.64
C GLY A 543 -12.78 -22.83 50.08
N THR A 544 -13.44 -22.28 51.10
CA THR A 544 -12.95 -21.15 51.94
C THR A 544 -11.67 -21.51 52.74
N ALA A 545 -10.81 -22.35 52.16
CA ALA A 545 -9.79 -23.11 52.85
C ALA A 545 -8.49 -22.33 53.03
N LEU A 546 -7.95 -21.57 52.07
CA LEU A 546 -6.60 -21.03 52.26
C LEU A 546 -6.51 -20.04 53.42
N ILE A 547 -7.36 -19.01 53.45
CA ILE A 547 -7.34 -17.97 54.49
C ILE A 547 -7.80 -18.55 55.85
N ALA A 548 -8.73 -19.50 55.85
CA ALA A 548 -9.28 -20.08 57.08
C ALA A 548 -8.47 -21.25 57.67
N THR A 549 -7.73 -22.02 56.86
CA THR A 549 -7.04 -23.26 57.31
C THR A 549 -5.55 -23.08 57.61
N THR A 550 -4.89 -22.07 57.03
CA THR A 550 -3.42 -21.94 57.16
C THR A 550 -2.97 -20.94 58.25
N GLY A 551 -3.88 -20.09 58.75
CA GLY A 551 -3.57 -18.95 59.63
C GLY A 551 -3.66 -19.15 61.16
N PRO A 552 -3.65 -18.06 61.95
CA PRO A 552 -3.74 -18.06 63.42
C PRO A 552 -5.05 -18.64 63.98
N PHE A 553 -6.04 -18.88 63.11
CA PHE A 553 -7.35 -19.46 63.43
C PHE A 553 -7.27 -20.89 63.99
N ALA A 554 -6.13 -21.57 63.90
CA ALA A 554 -5.91 -22.84 64.60
C ALA A 554 -6.11 -22.73 66.13
N VAL A 555 -5.92 -21.54 66.73
CA VAL A 555 -6.21 -21.30 68.16
C VAL A 555 -7.72 -21.30 68.41
N LEU A 556 -8.52 -20.89 67.43
CA LEU A 556 -9.97 -20.91 67.50
C LEU A 556 -10.51 -22.34 67.54
N VAL A 557 -9.86 -23.31 66.87
CA VAL A 557 -10.25 -24.73 66.92
C VAL A 557 -10.38 -25.24 68.34
N THR A 558 -9.44 -24.88 69.23
CA THR A 558 -9.50 -25.25 70.65
C THR A 558 -10.74 -24.69 71.34
N PHE A 559 -11.14 -23.45 71.02
CA PHE A 559 -12.38 -22.85 71.50
C PHE A 559 -13.63 -23.45 70.85
N GLY A 560 -13.56 -23.87 69.58
CA GLY A 560 -14.64 -24.58 68.91
C GLY A 560 -14.97 -25.92 69.56
N PHE A 561 -13.95 -26.65 70.05
CA PHE A 561 -14.16 -27.85 70.88
C PHE A 561 -14.81 -27.53 72.23
N ILE A 562 -14.52 -26.37 72.82
CA ILE A 562 -15.18 -25.91 74.05
C ILE A 562 -16.65 -25.57 73.78
N LEU A 563 -16.96 -25.00 72.61
CA LEU A 563 -18.30 -24.56 72.25
C LEU A 563 -19.22 -25.69 71.75
N TRP A 564 -18.69 -26.71 71.06
CA TRP A 564 -19.50 -27.75 70.41
C TRP A 564 -19.14 -29.20 70.79
N GLY A 565 -18.18 -29.38 71.70
CA GLY A 565 -17.83 -30.68 72.27
C GLY A 565 -16.75 -31.43 71.51
N LEU A 566 -16.05 -32.31 72.24
CA LEU A 566 -14.94 -33.14 71.74
C LEU A 566 -15.37 -34.28 70.79
N SER A 567 -16.68 -34.54 70.68
CA SER A 567 -17.25 -35.58 69.81
C SER A 567 -17.36 -35.17 68.33
N VAL A 568 -17.04 -33.91 68.02
CA VAL A 568 -17.10 -33.36 66.66
C VAL A 568 -15.70 -33.40 66.05
N GLY A 569 -15.55 -33.93 64.83
CA GLY A 569 -14.25 -33.94 64.15
C GLY A 569 -13.70 -32.52 63.92
N LYS A 570 -12.38 -32.37 63.90
CA LYS A 570 -11.69 -31.07 63.71
C LYS A 570 -12.20 -30.29 62.50
N ASP A 571 -12.54 -30.99 61.41
CA ASP A 571 -13.02 -30.38 60.17
C ASP A 571 -14.45 -29.82 60.31
N GLU A 572 -15.32 -30.51 61.06
CA GLU A 572 -16.68 -30.06 61.34
C GLU A 572 -16.68 -28.89 62.35
N VAL A 573 -15.77 -28.91 63.33
CA VAL A 573 -15.53 -27.74 64.21
C VAL A 573 -15.11 -26.54 63.37
N MET A 574 -14.13 -26.69 62.47
CA MET A 574 -13.67 -25.62 61.58
C MET A 574 -14.79 -25.09 60.68
N ARG A 575 -15.63 -25.98 60.12
CA ARG A 575 -16.77 -25.59 59.29
C ARG A 575 -17.77 -24.72 60.05
N ARG A 576 -18.11 -25.09 61.30
CA ARG A 576 -19.01 -24.30 62.16
C ARG A 576 -18.39 -22.97 62.61
N MET A 577 -17.09 -22.92 62.85
CA MET A 577 -16.41 -21.66 63.19
C MET A 577 -16.45 -20.63 62.07
N ARG A 578 -16.47 -21.06 60.81
CA ARG A 578 -16.51 -20.14 59.66
C ARG A 578 -17.76 -19.26 59.66
N THR A 579 -18.90 -19.83 60.06
CA THR A 579 -20.22 -19.17 59.99
C THR A 579 -20.77 -18.75 61.37
N ALA A 580 -20.09 -19.08 62.46
CA ALA A 580 -20.52 -18.72 63.80
C ALA A 580 -20.15 -17.27 64.17
N ASP A 581 -21.04 -16.60 64.93
CA ASP A 581 -20.68 -15.36 65.64
C ASP A 581 -19.77 -15.71 66.82
N ILE A 582 -18.47 -15.50 66.63
CA ILE A 582 -17.45 -15.79 67.63
C ILE A 582 -17.48 -14.70 68.71
N PRO A 583 -17.64 -15.06 70.00
CA PRO A 583 -17.67 -14.07 71.09
C PRO A 583 -16.41 -13.19 71.17
N MET A 584 -16.58 -11.92 71.57
CA MET A 584 -15.49 -10.94 71.64
C MET A 584 -14.27 -11.41 72.45
N TRP A 585 -14.48 -12.04 73.59
CA TRP A 585 -13.38 -12.53 74.43
C TRP A 585 -12.51 -13.58 73.71
N VAL A 586 -13.08 -14.36 72.78
CA VAL A 586 -12.34 -15.32 71.95
C VAL A 586 -11.53 -14.58 70.87
N ARG A 587 -12.09 -13.51 70.28
CA ARG A 587 -11.40 -12.67 69.27
C ARG A 587 -10.18 -11.93 69.84
N HIS A 588 -10.21 -11.62 71.14
CA HIS A 588 -9.12 -10.97 71.87
C HIS A 588 -8.29 -11.92 72.76
N ALA A 589 -8.49 -13.24 72.67
CA ALA A 589 -7.76 -14.22 73.50
C ALA A 589 -6.24 -14.21 73.29
N ARG A 590 -5.76 -13.62 72.19
CA ARG A 590 -4.34 -13.36 71.91
C ARG A 590 -4.15 -11.93 71.44
N SER A 591 -2.95 -11.37 71.65
CA SER A 591 -2.63 -10.02 71.20
C SER A 591 -2.61 -9.91 69.68
N GLU A 592 -2.97 -8.74 69.17
CA GLU A 592 -2.96 -8.46 67.73
C GLU A 592 -1.59 -8.69 67.12
N ALA A 593 -0.55 -8.17 67.78
CA ALA A 593 0.83 -8.26 67.31
C ALA A 593 1.29 -9.72 67.14
N ALA A 594 0.88 -10.61 68.06
CA ALA A 594 1.23 -12.02 67.98
C ALA A 594 0.53 -12.74 66.81
N LEU A 595 -0.74 -12.43 66.57
CA LEU A 595 -1.52 -13.04 65.48
C LEU A 595 -1.10 -12.47 64.11
N ALA A 596 -0.85 -11.16 64.02
CA ALA A 596 -0.34 -10.50 62.83
C ALA A 596 1.07 -10.98 62.48
N SER A 597 1.97 -11.14 63.47
CA SER A 597 3.30 -11.73 63.25
C SER A 597 3.22 -13.17 62.74
N LYS A 598 2.24 -13.94 63.23
CA LYS A 598 2.01 -15.32 62.76
C LYS A 598 1.44 -15.37 61.34
N LEU A 599 0.57 -14.43 60.96
CA LEU A 599 0.09 -14.26 59.58
C LEU A 599 1.25 -13.90 58.65
N ARG A 600 2.07 -12.91 59.03
CA ARG A 600 3.28 -12.52 58.27
C ARG A 600 4.27 -13.65 58.11
N GLY A 601 4.54 -14.41 59.17
CA GLY A 601 5.46 -15.56 59.13
C GLY A 601 5.00 -16.71 58.22
N LYS A 602 3.74 -16.73 57.82
CA LYS A 602 3.18 -17.70 56.87
C LYS A 602 2.78 -17.09 55.52
N ALA A 603 2.84 -15.76 55.39
CA ALA A 603 2.36 -15.03 54.22
C ALA A 603 2.97 -15.58 52.93
N ALA A 604 4.30 -15.73 52.89
CA ALA A 604 5.00 -16.27 51.72
C ALA A 604 4.48 -17.65 51.26
N SER A 605 4.25 -18.58 52.18
CA SER A 605 3.72 -19.91 51.83
C SER A 605 2.26 -19.88 51.38
N THR A 606 1.44 -19.06 52.03
CA THR A 606 0.01 -18.94 51.71
C THR A 606 -0.20 -18.20 50.39
N GLU A 607 0.59 -17.15 50.12
CA GLU A 607 0.56 -16.41 48.86
C GLU A 607 1.08 -17.26 47.70
N ALA A 608 2.11 -18.10 47.92
CA ALA A 608 2.57 -19.06 46.92
C ALA A 608 1.51 -20.13 46.59
N GLU A 609 0.82 -20.69 47.60
CA GLU A 609 -0.27 -21.64 47.38
C GLU A 609 -1.47 -20.98 46.67
N LEU A 610 -1.76 -19.72 46.99
CA LEU A 610 -2.80 -18.94 46.32
C LEU A 610 -2.45 -18.69 44.85
N ALA A 611 -1.21 -18.27 44.57
CA ALA A 611 -0.71 -18.04 43.23
C ALA A 611 -0.80 -19.31 42.37
N GLN A 612 -0.40 -20.46 42.92
CA GLN A 612 -0.48 -21.75 42.23
C GLN A 612 -1.93 -22.12 41.87
N LYS A 613 -2.86 -22.03 42.84
CA LYS A 613 -4.27 -22.34 42.60
C LYS A 613 -4.92 -21.40 41.61
N MET A 614 -4.56 -20.11 41.64
CA MET A 614 -5.00 -19.15 40.63
C MET A 614 -4.49 -19.53 39.24
N ALA A 615 -3.21 -19.87 39.10
CA ALA A 615 -2.65 -20.29 37.81
C ALA A 615 -3.32 -21.56 37.27
N GLU A 616 -3.53 -22.59 38.10
CA GLU A 616 -4.21 -23.84 37.71
C GLU A 616 -5.65 -23.59 37.26
N GLN A 617 -6.38 -22.75 38.01
CA GLN A 617 -7.76 -22.41 37.70
C GLN A 617 -7.88 -21.58 36.42
N PHE A 618 -6.96 -20.64 36.21
CA PHE A 618 -6.88 -19.81 35.01
C PHE A 618 -6.65 -20.64 33.74
N LEU A 619 -5.77 -21.63 33.81
CA LEU A 619 -5.54 -22.57 32.71
C LEU A 619 -6.79 -23.43 32.42
N THR A 620 -7.50 -23.84 33.47
CA THR A 620 -8.62 -24.79 33.35
C THR A 620 -9.92 -24.12 32.88
N GLU A 621 -10.27 -22.95 33.42
CA GLU A 621 -11.57 -22.30 33.14
C GLU A 621 -11.51 -21.31 31.97
N THR A 622 -10.37 -20.63 31.78
CA THR A 622 -10.26 -19.50 30.85
C THR A 622 -9.16 -19.67 29.81
N GLY A 623 -8.34 -20.73 29.90
CA GLY A 623 -7.14 -20.90 29.10
C GLY A 623 -7.40 -20.92 27.58
N GLU A 624 -8.34 -21.75 27.13
CA GLU A 624 -8.67 -21.85 25.69
C GLU A 624 -9.26 -20.56 25.12
N THR A 625 -10.18 -19.93 25.85
CA THR A 625 -10.79 -18.67 25.42
C THR A 625 -9.75 -17.56 25.34
N LEU A 626 -8.84 -17.50 26.31
CA LEU A 626 -7.78 -16.50 26.32
C LEU A 626 -6.79 -16.72 25.17
N VAL A 627 -6.41 -17.97 24.88
CA VAL A 627 -5.56 -18.30 23.72
C VAL A 627 -6.22 -17.79 22.44
N HIS A 628 -7.48 -18.13 22.22
CA HIS A 628 -8.22 -17.67 21.04
C HIS A 628 -8.24 -16.14 20.93
N ASP A 629 -8.61 -15.44 22.00
CA ASP A 629 -8.78 -13.99 21.98
C ASP A 629 -7.46 -13.23 21.83
N VAL A 630 -6.39 -13.73 22.46
CA VAL A 630 -5.05 -13.12 22.34
C VAL A 630 -4.46 -13.38 20.96
N SER A 631 -4.60 -14.59 20.41
CA SER A 631 -4.14 -14.90 19.06
C SER A 631 -4.90 -14.10 18.00
N ALA A 632 -6.19 -13.84 18.19
CA ALA A 632 -6.96 -12.95 17.33
C ALA A 632 -6.41 -11.51 17.37
N ALA A 633 -6.06 -11.00 18.56
CA ALA A 633 -5.46 -9.67 18.71
C ALA A 633 -4.09 -9.56 18.02
N ILE A 634 -3.21 -10.56 18.18
CA ILE A 634 -1.90 -10.62 17.51
C ILE A 634 -2.06 -10.70 15.99
N SER A 635 -3.02 -11.50 15.51
CA SER A 635 -3.30 -11.66 14.08
C SER A 635 -3.75 -10.36 13.42
N ALA A 636 -4.58 -9.57 14.13
CA ALA A 636 -4.97 -8.25 13.66
C ALA A 636 -3.77 -7.28 13.56
N GLN A 637 -2.81 -7.38 14.48
CA GLN A 637 -1.58 -6.57 14.46
C GLN A 637 -0.72 -6.87 13.24
N LEU A 638 -0.44 -8.16 13.00
CA LEU A 638 0.36 -8.59 11.88
C LEU A 638 -0.29 -8.20 10.55
N THR A 639 -1.63 -8.19 10.50
CA THR A 639 -2.39 -7.68 9.35
C THR A 639 -2.15 -6.18 9.14
N ALA A 640 -2.23 -5.38 10.20
CA ALA A 640 -2.01 -3.93 10.11
C ALA A 640 -0.57 -3.59 9.70
N LEU A 641 0.43 -4.27 10.29
CA LEU A 641 1.83 -4.13 9.91
C LEU A 641 2.06 -4.57 8.46
N ALA A 642 1.42 -5.65 8.01
CA ALA A 642 1.49 -6.08 6.62
C ALA A 642 0.85 -5.06 5.66
N ASP A 643 -0.24 -4.41 6.04
CA ASP A 643 -0.87 -3.36 5.24
C ASP A 643 0.00 -2.12 5.10
N GLU A 644 0.73 -1.75 6.15
CA GLU A 644 1.69 -0.65 6.11
C GLU A 644 2.94 -1.03 5.32
N ALA A 645 3.52 -2.21 5.56
CA ALA A 645 4.66 -2.71 4.82
C ALA A 645 4.36 -2.88 3.32
N ALA A 646 3.14 -3.24 2.96
CA ALA A 646 2.67 -3.27 1.57
C ALA A 646 2.79 -1.91 0.86
N LEU A 647 2.69 -0.80 1.60
CA LEU A 647 2.92 0.53 1.05
C LEU A 647 4.39 0.78 0.74
N GLU A 648 5.34 0.18 1.47
CA GLU A 648 6.77 0.28 1.20
C GLU A 648 7.21 -0.55 -0.03
N ILE A 649 6.46 -1.58 -0.39
CA ILE A 649 6.63 -2.33 -1.65
C ILE A 649 6.26 -1.45 -2.87
N SER A 650 5.43 -0.42 -2.63
CA SER A 650 4.84 0.47 -3.64
C SER A 650 5.60 1.78 -3.82
#